data_AF-A0A2D7HVC0-F1
#
_entry.id   AF-A0A2D7HVC0-F1
#
_cell.length_a   1.000
_cell.length_b   1.000
_cell.length_c   1.000
_cell.angle_alpha   90.00
_cell.angle_beta   90.00
_cell.angle_gamma   90.00
#
_symmetry.space_group_name_H-M   'P 1'
#
loop_
_entity.id
_entity.type
_entity.pdbx_description
1 polymer ?
#
loop_
_entity_poly.entity_id
_entity_poly.type
_entity_poly.pdbx_seq_one_letter_code
_entity_poly.pdbx_strand_id
1 'polypeptide(L)'
;MDGEKRDAKLGMDKPIDRRDFLQGAAVVLATTVGGLTPGLSFGGAAVNSMGAGQDQPGYYPPILTGMRGSHPGSFESAHAVRDDPAFVTQAESTGESFDLIVVGGGISGLSAAHFYRKSAGPDAKILILDNHDDFGGHAKRNEFHVEDKLLIASGGTALISSPTPYSPVADGLLKHLGIHPENLTKETYDKGRNQKFNLAAGVFFDKETFGQDKLVPRKGGYHPSAEETAEFLAQAPLSDAARKDILEIETSPKDYMAGLSADEKKDRLSRMSYSDYLLNVVQADPAVIPFYQRATDLYWGCGIDAISALDCWGIGLPGFDGLELPPTSTARMGYTPRGQVDTGGSYSYTFPDGNASIARLLVRDLIPAAVPGKTVEDSIAAPTDYTRLDQAGKPVRIRLSSTVAHVMNTDEGNVEVTYLRGGKAYRVKGKQSVLACWNMMIPFICPELPQSQKAALRSLIKTPLVITSVALTNWRAFAKLGVADIVSPGGYHSTLQLVQSMDIGDYHSAKSPDEPIMIQMIRTPAQPGLSEREQHIAGRNELLATPFSTFEREIRSQLNQTLGPGGFDAARDIAGISVNRWPHGYAPEYNALVDGDEGLPLTEARARRGQIAIANADSGGGAYTDIAIDQAHRAVTELLTSYGE
;
A
#
# COMPACT_ATOMS: atom_id res chain seq x y z
N MET A 1 -8.96 -35.32 11.74
CA MET A 1 -7.75 -35.72 12.51
C MET A 1 -6.43 -35.22 11.91
N ASP A 2 -6.39 -34.66 10.69
CA ASP A 2 -5.14 -34.19 10.06
C ASP A 2 -4.86 -32.68 10.29
N GLY A 3 -5.91 -31.87 10.49
CA GLY A 3 -5.81 -30.43 10.74
C GLY A 3 -5.04 -30.07 12.01
N GLU A 4 -5.42 -30.61 13.18
CA GLU A 4 -4.77 -30.29 14.47
C GLU A 4 -3.27 -30.64 14.49
N LYS A 5 -2.88 -31.74 13.84
CA LYS A 5 -1.46 -32.12 13.71
C LYS A 5 -0.69 -31.15 12.80
N ARG A 6 -1.32 -30.69 11.72
CA ARG A 6 -0.75 -29.66 10.83
C ARG A 6 -0.61 -28.33 11.57
N ASP A 7 -1.62 -27.92 12.33
CA ASP A 7 -1.63 -26.70 13.13
C ASP A 7 -0.53 -26.69 14.19
N ALA A 8 -0.37 -27.80 14.92
CA ALA A 8 0.70 -27.98 15.89
C ALA A 8 2.10 -27.91 15.23
N LYS A 9 2.26 -28.48 14.03
CA LYS A 9 3.53 -28.41 13.27
C LYS A 9 3.84 -26.99 12.80
N LEU A 10 2.84 -26.20 12.45
CA LEU A 10 3.00 -24.79 12.08
C LEU A 10 3.22 -23.88 13.31
N GLY A 11 2.96 -24.39 14.51
CA GLY A 11 2.99 -23.62 15.74
C GLY A 11 1.85 -22.61 15.83
N MET A 12 0.66 -22.95 15.34
CA MET A 12 -0.54 -22.09 15.49
C MET A 12 -0.95 -21.91 16.96
N ASP A 13 -0.50 -22.82 17.84
CA ASP A 13 -0.65 -22.77 19.29
C ASP A 13 0.48 -22.00 19.99
N LYS A 14 1.55 -21.64 19.27
CA LYS A 14 2.67 -20.88 19.83
C LYS A 14 2.26 -19.42 20.02
N PRO A 15 2.50 -18.85 21.21
CA PRO A 15 2.27 -17.43 21.40
C PRO A 15 3.20 -16.65 20.47
N ILE A 16 2.61 -15.78 19.66
CA ILE A 16 3.30 -14.64 19.06
C ILE A 16 2.89 -13.41 19.88
N ASP A 17 3.77 -12.41 19.99
CA ASP A 17 3.41 -11.16 20.63
C ASP A 17 2.21 -10.57 19.88
N ARG A 18 1.01 -10.65 20.50
CA ARG A 18 -0.23 -10.05 19.98
C ARG A 18 -0.61 -8.87 20.86
N ARG A 19 -0.28 -7.68 20.38
CA ARG A 19 -0.74 -6.42 20.95
C ARG A 19 -1.89 -5.93 20.10
N ASP A 20 -3.10 -6.28 20.50
CA ASP A 20 -4.31 -5.77 19.87
C ASP A 20 -4.84 -4.59 20.67
N PHE A 21 -5.35 -3.58 19.97
CA PHE A 21 -6.08 -2.48 20.59
C PHE A 21 -7.57 -2.61 20.26
N LEU A 22 -8.39 -2.86 21.27
CA LEU A 22 -9.84 -2.97 21.11
C LEU A 22 -10.45 -1.56 21.14
N GLN A 23 -10.54 -0.91 19.99
CA GLN A 23 -11.32 0.33 19.86
C GLN A 23 -12.81 0.02 19.82
N GLY A 24 -13.43 -0.22 20.98
CA GLY A 24 -14.90 -0.23 21.12
C GLY A 24 -15.66 -1.09 20.11
N ALA A 25 -15.01 -2.06 19.46
CA ALA A 25 -15.63 -2.94 18.49
C ALA A 25 -16.62 -3.78 19.29
N ALA A 26 -17.90 -3.61 19.02
CA ALA A 26 -18.91 -4.48 19.56
C ALA A 26 -18.57 -5.90 19.12
N VAL A 27 -18.11 -6.71 20.07
CA VAL A 27 -17.91 -8.14 19.88
C VAL A 27 -19.30 -8.71 19.61
N VAL A 28 -19.61 -8.99 18.35
CA VAL A 28 -20.75 -9.85 17.99
C VAL A 28 -20.34 -11.27 18.42
N LEU A 29 -20.65 -11.62 19.66
CA LEU A 29 -20.69 -13.02 20.08
C LEU A 29 -21.85 -13.67 19.31
N ALA A 30 -21.53 -14.27 18.16
CA ALA A 30 -22.44 -15.13 17.44
C ALA A 30 -22.66 -16.42 18.27
N THR A 31 -23.60 -16.37 19.21
CA THR A 31 -24.12 -17.59 19.83
C THR A 31 -24.99 -18.31 18.79
N THR A 32 -24.46 -19.42 18.31
CA THR A 32 -25.09 -20.35 17.38
C THR A 32 -26.31 -21.03 17.99
N VAL A 33 -27.52 -20.64 17.57
CA VAL A 33 -28.68 -21.54 17.58
C VAL A 33 -29.56 -21.28 16.34
N GLY A 34 -29.36 -22.12 15.31
CA GLY A 34 -30.40 -22.61 14.40
C GLY A 34 -31.07 -21.67 13.37
N GLY A 35 -30.74 -21.88 12.08
CA GLY A 35 -31.76 -21.95 11.02
C GLY A 35 -31.98 -20.74 10.09
N LEU A 36 -31.45 -20.87 8.86
CA LEU A 36 -31.99 -20.46 7.55
C LEU A 36 -32.36 -18.98 7.23
N THR A 37 -31.89 -18.56 6.05
CA THR A 37 -32.32 -17.48 5.12
C THR A 37 -31.69 -16.07 5.16
N PRO A 38 -31.53 -15.40 3.98
CA PRO A 38 -30.56 -14.35 3.73
C PRO A 38 -31.10 -12.93 3.98
N GLY A 39 -30.26 -12.13 4.62
CA GLY A 39 -30.56 -10.76 5.02
C GLY A 39 -29.69 -10.44 6.22
N LEU A 40 -28.42 -10.10 5.98
CA LEU A 40 -27.51 -9.69 7.04
C LEU A 40 -27.96 -8.33 7.59
N SER A 41 -28.96 -8.34 8.47
CA SER A 41 -29.18 -7.26 9.41
C SER A 41 -27.99 -7.23 10.36
N PHE A 42 -27.13 -6.23 10.19
CA PHE A 42 -26.17 -5.83 11.21
C PHE A 42 -26.98 -5.32 12.41
N GLY A 43 -27.33 -6.24 13.32
CA GLY A 43 -28.05 -5.94 14.54
C GLY A 43 -27.29 -4.93 15.39
N GLY A 44 -28.02 -3.93 15.90
CA GLY A 44 -27.50 -2.79 16.66
C GLY A 44 -26.51 -3.20 17.74
N ALA A 45 -25.25 -2.87 17.51
CA ALA A 45 -24.20 -2.93 18.50
C ALA A 45 -24.45 -1.86 19.57
N ALA A 46 -24.64 -2.29 20.83
CA ALA A 46 -24.55 -1.39 21.97
C ALA A 46 -23.11 -0.85 22.04
N VAL A 47 -22.96 0.42 21.67
CA VAL A 47 -21.72 1.18 21.79
C VAL A 47 -21.45 1.39 23.28
N ASN A 48 -20.60 0.57 23.89
CA ASN A 48 -20.07 0.90 25.20
C ASN A 48 -19.18 2.13 25.07
N SER A 49 -19.50 3.17 25.83
CA SER A 49 -18.87 4.49 25.87
C SER A 49 -17.47 4.47 26.50
N MET A 50 -16.56 3.68 25.96
CA MET A 50 -15.13 3.88 26.19
C MET A 50 -14.71 5.13 25.39
N GLY A 51 -14.02 6.07 26.05
CA GLY A 51 -13.50 7.29 25.41
C GLY A 51 -12.62 6.98 24.19
N ALA A 52 -12.33 7.99 23.37
CA ALA A 52 -11.56 7.78 22.15
C ALA A 52 -10.20 7.15 22.44
N GLY A 53 -9.79 6.19 21.60
CA GLY A 53 -8.60 5.39 21.84
C GLY A 53 -7.32 6.20 22.03
N GLN A 54 -7.16 7.24 21.20
CA GLN A 54 -6.05 8.20 21.24
C GLN A 54 -5.86 8.88 22.61
N ASP A 55 -6.93 9.00 23.40
CA ASP A 55 -6.90 9.72 24.68
C ASP A 55 -6.51 8.80 25.86
N GLN A 56 -6.29 7.50 25.62
CA GLN A 56 -5.94 6.54 26.66
C GLN A 56 -4.44 6.58 27.03
N PRO A 57 -4.08 6.39 28.31
CA PRO A 57 -2.67 6.27 28.71
C PRO A 57 -1.97 5.13 27.97
N GLY A 58 -0.74 5.35 27.53
CA GLY A 58 0.06 4.34 26.82
C GLY A 58 -0.33 4.14 25.35
N TYR A 59 -1.12 5.04 24.77
CA TYR A 59 -1.48 4.99 23.35
C TYR A 59 -0.26 5.10 22.44
N TYR A 60 0.10 3.98 21.81
CA TYR A 60 1.20 3.90 20.85
C TYR A 60 0.89 2.84 19.76
N PRO A 61 0.13 3.21 18.72
CA PRO A 61 -0.29 2.30 17.64
C PRO A 61 0.81 1.52 16.90
N PRO A 62 2.06 2.03 16.73
CA PRO A 62 3.09 1.33 15.97
C PRO A 62 3.47 -0.06 16.51
N ILE A 63 3.34 -0.30 17.82
CA ILE A 63 3.64 -1.62 18.43
C ILE A 63 2.47 -2.62 18.34
N LEU A 64 1.33 -2.22 17.78
CA LEU A 64 0.18 -3.10 17.62
C LEU A 64 0.42 -4.08 16.48
N THR A 65 0.07 -5.34 16.71
CA THR A 65 0.30 -6.47 15.80
C THR A 65 -1.01 -7.05 15.30
N GLY A 66 -1.00 -8.20 14.61
CA GLY A 66 -2.22 -8.84 14.14
C GLY A 66 -2.76 -8.20 12.86
N MET A 67 -4.07 -7.97 12.77
CA MET A 67 -4.68 -7.34 11.59
C MET A 67 -4.56 -5.81 11.65
N ARG A 68 -3.73 -5.25 10.79
CA ARG A 68 -3.40 -3.82 10.67
C ARG A 68 -3.79 -3.28 9.29
N GLY A 69 -3.33 -2.08 8.91
CA GLY A 69 -3.80 -1.37 7.72
C GLY A 69 -5.21 -0.83 7.94
N SER A 70 -6.19 -1.25 7.12
CA SER A 70 -7.63 -1.11 7.41
C SER A 70 -8.04 -2.10 8.50
N HIS A 71 -7.67 -1.75 9.74
CA HIS A 71 -7.84 -2.56 10.93
C HIS A 71 -9.32 -2.58 11.40
N PRO A 72 -9.74 -3.61 12.16
CA PRO A 72 -11.02 -3.56 12.87
C PRO A 72 -11.12 -2.27 13.71
N GLY A 73 -12.22 -1.54 13.54
CA GLY A 73 -12.46 -0.21 14.11
C GLY A 73 -12.30 0.95 13.10
N SER A 74 -11.59 0.75 11.98
CA SER A 74 -11.30 1.84 11.03
C SER A 74 -12.42 2.09 10.01
N PHE A 75 -13.40 1.20 9.86
CA PHE A 75 -14.42 1.27 8.80
C PHE A 75 -15.87 1.06 9.30
N GLU A 76 -16.05 0.51 10.49
CA GLU A 76 -17.33 0.18 11.11
C GLU A 76 -18.17 1.43 11.35
N SER A 77 -17.53 2.55 11.74
CA SER A 77 -18.20 3.84 11.89
C SER A 77 -18.83 4.33 10.59
N ALA A 78 -18.17 4.11 9.44
CA ALA A 78 -18.73 4.48 8.13
C ALA A 78 -19.94 3.62 7.78
N HIS A 79 -19.91 2.32 8.12
CA HIS A 79 -21.08 1.45 7.98
C HIS A 79 -22.22 1.85 8.92
N ALA A 80 -21.93 2.20 10.17
CA ALA A 80 -22.94 2.65 11.13
C ALA A 80 -23.67 3.90 10.65
N VAL A 81 -22.97 4.87 10.04
CA VAL A 81 -23.60 6.07 9.44
C VAL A 81 -24.44 5.72 8.22
N ARG A 82 -23.97 4.81 7.37
CA ARG A 82 -24.75 4.34 6.21
C ARG A 82 -26.05 3.68 6.66
N ASP A 83 -25.97 2.86 7.70
CA ASP A 83 -27.09 2.05 8.19
C ASP A 83 -28.05 2.89 9.06
N ASP A 84 -27.55 3.93 9.74
CA ASP A 84 -28.33 4.90 10.50
C ASP A 84 -27.91 6.36 10.22
N PRO A 85 -28.58 7.05 9.27
CA PRO A 85 -28.32 8.46 8.99
C PRO A 85 -28.59 9.43 10.17
N ALA A 86 -29.27 8.99 11.23
CA ALA A 86 -29.55 9.83 12.39
C ALA A 86 -28.28 10.30 13.11
N PHE A 87 -27.18 9.55 13.00
CA PHE A 87 -25.86 10.00 13.50
C PHE A 87 -25.48 11.39 12.99
N VAL A 88 -25.81 11.71 11.73
CA VAL A 88 -25.48 13.01 11.13
C VAL A 88 -26.37 14.12 11.68
N THR A 89 -27.68 13.86 11.79
CA THR A 89 -28.65 14.89 12.22
C THR A 89 -28.58 15.17 13.72
N GLN A 90 -28.22 14.18 14.52
CA GLN A 90 -28.11 14.27 15.99
C GLN A 90 -26.70 14.61 16.48
N ALA A 91 -25.76 14.90 15.57
CA ALA A 91 -24.38 15.21 15.94
C ALA A 91 -24.28 16.41 16.89
N GLU A 92 -23.48 16.25 17.95
CA GLU A 92 -23.24 17.29 18.95
C GLU A 92 -22.29 18.36 18.39
N SER A 93 -22.71 19.63 18.44
CA SER A 93 -21.80 20.73 18.10
C SER A 93 -20.71 20.86 19.16
N THR A 94 -19.46 20.74 18.74
CA THR A 94 -18.29 20.92 19.62
C THR A 94 -18.02 22.40 19.95
N GLY A 95 -18.59 23.33 19.16
CA GLY A 95 -18.25 24.75 19.21
C GLY A 95 -16.87 25.10 18.64
N GLU A 96 -16.12 24.13 18.13
CA GLU A 96 -14.79 24.37 17.54
C GLU A 96 -14.92 24.97 16.12
N SER A 97 -14.01 25.88 15.80
CA SER A 97 -13.91 26.52 14.48
C SER A 97 -12.46 26.60 14.00
N PHE A 98 -12.25 26.27 12.73
CA PHE A 98 -10.93 26.15 12.09
C PHE A 98 -10.87 26.96 10.78
N ASP A 99 -9.67 27.33 10.36
CA ASP A 99 -9.44 27.89 9.03
C ASP A 99 -9.49 26.78 7.96
N LEU A 100 -8.93 25.61 8.27
CA LEU A 100 -8.96 24.44 7.40
C LEU A 100 -9.34 23.17 8.19
N ILE A 101 -10.26 22.39 7.65
CA ILE A 101 -10.50 21.00 8.08
C ILE A 101 -10.02 20.04 6.99
N VAL A 102 -9.08 19.17 7.33
CA VAL A 102 -8.56 18.13 6.44
C VAL A 102 -9.17 16.79 6.82
N VAL A 103 -9.80 16.13 5.86
CA VAL A 103 -10.43 14.81 6.03
C VAL A 103 -9.47 13.73 5.50
N GLY A 104 -8.71 13.10 6.39
CA GLY A 104 -7.66 12.14 6.11
C GLY A 104 -6.30 12.65 6.57
N GLY A 105 -5.63 11.89 7.43
CA GLY A 105 -4.29 12.13 7.99
C GLY A 105 -3.18 11.36 7.29
N GLY A 106 -3.40 10.94 6.03
CA GLY A 106 -2.36 10.41 5.15
C GLY A 106 -1.39 11.47 4.65
N ILE A 107 -0.38 11.07 3.86
CA ILE A 107 0.62 12.00 3.29
C ILE A 107 -0.05 13.18 2.56
N SER A 108 -1.10 12.94 1.77
CA SER A 108 -1.83 14.01 1.07
C SER A 108 -2.44 15.01 2.06
N GLY A 109 -3.12 14.55 3.11
CA GLY A 109 -3.74 15.43 4.10
C GLY A 109 -2.74 16.19 4.97
N LEU A 110 -1.68 15.52 5.41
CA LEU A 110 -0.58 16.16 6.14
C LEU A 110 0.12 17.21 5.28
N SER A 111 0.34 16.93 3.99
CA SER A 111 0.89 17.90 3.03
C SER A 111 -0.07 19.07 2.79
N ALA A 112 -1.38 18.84 2.72
CA ALA A 112 -2.37 19.90 2.58
C ALA A 112 -2.32 20.85 3.78
N ALA A 113 -2.24 20.31 5.00
CA ALA A 113 -2.06 21.12 6.21
C ALA A 113 -0.75 21.94 6.17
N HIS A 114 0.36 21.34 5.73
CA HIS A 114 1.63 22.02 5.56
C HIS A 114 1.52 23.19 4.57
N PHE A 115 1.03 22.95 3.36
CA PHE A 115 0.93 23.99 2.33
C PHE A 115 -0.06 25.09 2.72
N TYR A 116 -1.17 24.73 3.36
CA TYR A 116 -2.13 25.73 3.85
C TYR A 116 -1.50 26.63 4.90
N ARG A 117 -0.83 26.05 5.91
CA ARG A 117 -0.13 26.81 6.95
C ARG A 117 1.00 27.67 6.39
N LYS A 118 1.72 27.18 5.38
CA LYS A 118 2.77 27.94 4.69
C LYS A 118 2.20 29.20 4.01
N SER A 119 0.99 29.13 3.46
CA SER A 119 0.33 30.24 2.78
C SER A 119 -0.44 31.18 3.72
N ALA A 120 -1.17 30.62 4.70
CA ALA A 120 -2.05 31.35 5.61
C ALA A 120 -1.31 31.90 6.86
N GLY A 121 -0.12 31.38 7.16
CA GLY A 121 0.68 31.76 8.32
C GLY A 121 0.66 30.73 9.45
N PRO A 122 1.61 30.82 10.40
CA PRO A 122 1.83 29.81 11.44
C PRO A 122 0.68 29.66 12.44
N ASP A 123 -0.18 30.68 12.55
CA ASP A 123 -1.33 30.74 13.46
C ASP A 123 -2.63 30.17 12.86
N ALA A 124 -2.60 29.74 11.60
CA ALA A 124 -3.75 29.11 10.95
C ALA A 124 -4.25 27.91 11.76
N LYS A 125 -5.55 27.89 12.05
CA LYS A 125 -6.19 26.82 12.80
C LYS A 125 -6.56 25.67 11.87
N ILE A 126 -5.90 24.53 12.03
CA ILE A 126 -6.07 23.36 11.16
C ILE A 126 -6.46 22.15 12.00
N LEU A 127 -7.56 21.50 11.61
CA LEU A 127 -7.97 20.22 12.16
C LEU A 127 -7.80 19.13 11.10
N ILE A 128 -7.06 18.08 11.42
CA ILE A 128 -6.96 16.87 10.60
C ILE A 128 -7.75 15.77 11.31
N LEU A 129 -8.72 15.17 10.61
CA LEU A 129 -9.52 14.04 11.08
C LEU A 129 -9.11 12.78 10.34
N ASP A 130 -8.74 11.71 11.04
CA ASP A 130 -8.41 10.42 10.44
C ASP A 130 -9.18 9.28 11.12
N ASN A 131 -9.71 8.34 10.34
CA ASN A 131 -10.44 7.18 10.84
C ASN A 131 -9.52 6.11 11.45
N HIS A 132 -8.24 6.07 11.08
CA HIS A 132 -7.27 5.11 11.60
C HIS A 132 -6.84 5.47 13.02
N ASP A 133 -6.31 4.47 13.72
CA ASP A 133 -5.65 4.62 15.01
C ASP A 133 -4.29 5.33 14.92
N ASP A 134 -3.75 5.58 13.73
CA ASP A 134 -2.48 6.27 13.52
C ASP A 134 -2.57 7.25 12.35
N PHE A 135 -1.68 8.24 12.29
CA PHE A 135 -1.53 9.08 11.11
C PHE A 135 -0.67 8.38 10.04
N GLY A 136 -0.55 9.01 8.86
CA GLY A 136 0.24 8.51 7.73
C GLY A 136 -0.57 7.75 6.69
N GLY A 137 -1.78 7.29 7.03
CA GLY A 137 -2.66 6.57 6.11
C GLY A 137 -1.99 5.28 5.61
N HIS A 138 -1.81 5.14 4.30
CA HIS A 138 -1.13 4.00 3.69
C HIS A 138 0.36 3.91 4.06
N ALA A 139 0.99 5.02 4.48
CA ALA A 139 2.35 5.05 5.00
C ALA A 139 2.39 4.64 6.48
N LYS A 140 1.93 3.42 6.77
CA LYS A 140 1.82 2.86 8.13
C LYS A 140 3.17 2.32 8.61
N ARG A 141 3.52 2.56 9.87
CA ARG A 141 4.69 1.99 10.53
C ARG A 141 4.32 0.76 11.37
N ASN A 142 5.15 -0.27 11.35
CA ASN A 142 5.08 -1.39 12.29
C ASN A 142 6.37 -1.46 13.11
N GLU A 143 6.25 -1.65 14.42
CA GLU A 143 7.34 -1.82 15.35
C GLU A 143 7.21 -3.14 16.11
N PHE A 144 8.32 -3.87 16.22
CA PHE A 144 8.42 -5.08 17.01
C PHE A 144 9.61 -4.95 17.96
N HIS A 145 9.49 -5.54 19.14
CA HIS A 145 10.60 -5.65 20.09
C HIS A 145 10.91 -7.14 20.24
N VAL A 146 12.05 -7.56 19.70
CA VAL A 146 12.50 -8.95 19.80
C VAL A 146 13.80 -8.93 20.59
N GLU A 147 13.78 -9.51 21.78
CA GLU A 147 14.82 -9.32 22.79
C GLU A 147 14.99 -7.81 23.08
N ASP A 148 16.22 -7.30 23.08
CA ASP A 148 16.51 -5.88 23.30
C ASP A 148 16.53 -5.05 22.00
N LYS A 149 16.04 -5.59 20.88
CA LYS A 149 16.09 -4.94 19.57
C LYS A 149 14.75 -4.39 19.11
N LEU A 150 14.76 -3.11 18.72
CA LEU A 150 13.69 -2.49 17.96
C LEU A 150 13.82 -2.90 16.49
N LEU A 151 12.77 -3.52 15.96
CA LEU A 151 12.62 -3.87 14.57
C LEU A 151 11.51 -3.02 13.96
N ILE A 152 11.78 -2.41 12.80
CA ILE A 152 10.86 -1.52 12.11
C ILE A 152 10.58 -2.06 10.71
N ALA A 153 9.32 -1.99 10.27
CA ALA A 153 8.92 -2.33 8.91
C ALA A 153 7.82 -1.39 8.39
N SER A 154 7.78 -1.24 7.06
CA SER A 154 6.66 -0.58 6.38
C SER A 154 5.42 -1.49 6.39
N GLY A 155 4.29 -0.91 6.78
CA GLY A 155 2.98 -1.54 6.68
C GLY A 155 2.22 -1.19 5.39
N GLY A 156 2.84 -0.47 4.45
CA GLY A 156 2.16 -0.05 3.22
C GLY A 156 3.12 0.62 2.25
N THR A 157 3.05 1.95 2.13
CA THR A 157 3.92 2.70 1.21
C THR A 157 5.39 2.50 1.57
N ALA A 158 6.15 1.83 0.69
CA ALA A 158 7.51 1.38 0.99
C ALA A 158 8.61 2.31 0.45
N LEU A 159 8.46 2.86 -0.76
CA LEU A 159 9.53 3.56 -1.46
C LEU A 159 9.22 5.05 -1.68
N ILE A 160 10.24 5.88 -1.56
CA ILE A 160 10.35 7.17 -2.24
C ILE A 160 10.84 6.87 -3.65
N SER A 161 9.90 6.67 -4.56
CA SER A 161 10.14 6.46 -5.99
C SER A 161 8.87 6.86 -6.74
N SER A 162 9.03 7.14 -8.03
CA SER A 162 7.98 7.54 -8.98
C SER A 162 8.47 7.22 -10.40
N PRO A 163 7.57 6.83 -11.33
CA PRO A 163 7.89 6.59 -12.74
C PRO A 163 8.24 7.88 -13.47
N THR A 164 8.10 9.04 -12.83
CA THR A 164 8.57 10.34 -13.34
C THR A 164 9.45 11.03 -12.31
N PRO A 165 10.35 11.94 -12.71
CA PRO A 165 11.03 12.82 -11.77
C PRO A 165 10.01 13.52 -10.86
N TYR A 166 10.31 13.59 -9.56
CA TYR A 166 9.47 14.31 -8.61
C TYR A 166 9.27 15.76 -9.07
N SER A 167 8.04 16.25 -8.96
CA SER A 167 7.74 17.64 -9.30
C SER A 167 8.54 18.61 -8.40
N PRO A 168 8.74 19.86 -8.81
CA PRO A 168 9.36 20.87 -7.94
C PRO A 168 8.64 21.06 -6.60
N VAL A 169 7.33 20.79 -6.54
CA VAL A 169 6.51 20.88 -5.33
C VAL A 169 6.81 19.72 -4.40
N ALA A 170 6.71 18.48 -4.90
CA ALA A 170 6.97 17.28 -4.12
C ALA A 170 8.43 17.19 -3.66
N ASP A 171 9.38 17.40 -4.58
CA ASP A 171 10.81 17.42 -4.28
C ASP A 171 11.16 18.56 -3.30
N GLY A 172 10.54 19.73 -3.48
CA GLY A 172 10.69 20.86 -2.57
C GLY A 172 10.20 20.55 -1.15
N LEU A 173 9.10 19.82 -1.01
CA LEU A 173 8.62 19.38 0.31
C LEU A 173 9.56 18.35 0.94
N LEU A 174 10.05 17.35 0.19
CA LEU A 174 11.02 16.40 0.72
C LEU A 174 12.29 17.12 1.23
N LYS A 175 12.82 18.07 0.47
CA LYS A 175 13.96 18.90 0.89
C LYS A 175 13.66 19.75 2.12
N HIS A 176 12.46 20.33 2.22
CA HIS A 176 12.02 21.06 3.42
C HIS A 176 12.05 20.18 4.67
N LEU A 177 11.68 18.90 4.53
CA LEU A 177 11.74 17.91 5.61
C LEU A 177 13.15 17.35 5.88
N GLY A 178 14.17 17.81 5.13
CA GLY A 178 15.55 17.32 5.21
C GLY A 178 15.80 16.00 4.50
N ILE A 179 14.85 15.53 3.69
CA ILE A 179 14.93 14.25 2.98
C ILE A 179 15.66 14.47 1.66
N HIS A 180 16.86 13.88 1.55
CA HIS A 180 17.68 13.88 0.35
C HIS A 180 17.94 12.44 -0.09
N PRO A 181 17.04 11.82 -0.88
CA PRO A 181 17.04 10.38 -1.14
C PRO A 181 18.38 9.82 -1.63
N GLU A 182 19.02 10.48 -2.59
CA GLU A 182 20.31 10.02 -3.12
C GLU A 182 21.46 10.07 -2.11
N ASN A 183 21.46 11.05 -1.21
CA ASN A 183 22.46 11.15 -0.14
C ASN A 183 22.20 10.07 0.90
N LEU A 184 20.95 9.93 1.35
CA LEU A 184 20.53 8.91 2.30
C LEU A 184 20.88 7.50 1.78
N THR A 185 20.60 7.19 0.51
CA THR A 185 20.99 5.90 -0.10
C THR A 185 22.50 5.64 -0.01
N LYS A 186 23.34 6.67 -0.17
CA LYS A 186 24.80 6.52 -0.08
C LYS A 186 25.29 6.36 1.35
N GLU A 187 24.65 7.05 2.29
CA GLU A 187 25.09 7.17 3.68
C GLU A 187 24.56 6.04 4.58
N THR A 188 23.36 5.54 4.32
CA THR A 188 22.66 4.65 5.25
C THR A 188 22.61 3.20 4.80
N TYR A 189 22.57 2.91 3.49
CA TYR A 189 22.43 1.53 3.02
C TYR A 189 23.70 0.70 3.24
N ASP A 190 23.52 -0.45 3.87
CA ASP A 190 24.57 -1.45 4.02
C ASP A 190 24.63 -2.34 2.77
N LYS A 191 25.63 -2.08 1.93
CA LYS A 191 25.88 -2.80 0.68
C LYS A 191 26.67 -4.10 0.89
N GLY A 192 27.18 -4.35 2.10
CA GLY A 192 28.07 -5.48 2.39
C GLY A 192 27.32 -6.76 2.77
N ARG A 193 26.11 -6.66 3.32
CA ARG A 193 25.36 -7.83 3.83
C ARG A 193 25.17 -8.91 2.76
N ASN A 194 24.61 -8.56 1.61
CA ASN A 194 24.30 -9.55 0.57
C ASN A 194 25.57 -10.22 0.03
N GLN A 195 26.65 -9.45 -0.17
CA GLN A 195 27.93 -10.01 -0.61
C GLN A 195 28.53 -10.95 0.45
N LYS A 196 28.53 -10.54 1.72
CA LYS A 196 29.12 -11.31 2.84
C LYS A 196 28.49 -12.69 2.99
N PHE A 197 27.19 -12.80 2.73
CA PHE A 197 26.44 -14.05 2.89
C PHE A 197 26.01 -14.69 1.57
N ASN A 198 26.54 -14.20 0.44
CA ASN A 198 26.22 -14.70 -0.91
C ASN A 198 24.70 -14.77 -1.15
N LEU A 199 23.98 -13.71 -0.77
CA LEU A 199 22.53 -13.63 -0.92
C LEU A 199 22.18 -13.18 -2.34
N ALA A 200 21.28 -13.91 -2.99
CA ALA A 200 20.74 -13.62 -4.30
C ALA A 200 19.21 -13.51 -4.27
N ALA A 201 18.60 -13.20 -5.42
CA ALA A 201 17.18 -13.43 -5.62
C ALA A 201 16.90 -14.94 -5.72
N GLY A 202 15.64 -15.35 -5.57
CA GLY A 202 15.20 -16.72 -5.77
C GLY A 202 13.76 -16.81 -6.26
N VAL A 203 13.41 -17.96 -6.84
CA VAL A 203 12.03 -18.30 -7.18
C VAL A 203 11.64 -19.54 -6.40
N PHE A 204 10.57 -19.45 -5.62
CA PHE A 204 9.94 -20.59 -4.97
C PHE A 204 8.83 -21.14 -5.86
N PHE A 205 8.99 -22.38 -6.27
CA PHE A 205 7.98 -23.17 -6.96
C PHE A 205 7.27 -24.00 -5.90
N ASP A 206 5.98 -23.74 -5.68
CA ASP A 206 5.15 -24.57 -4.80
C ASP A 206 4.71 -25.87 -5.49
N LYS A 207 4.42 -26.87 -4.67
CA LYS A 207 3.96 -28.18 -5.14
C LYS A 207 2.61 -28.11 -5.85
N GLU A 208 1.71 -27.26 -5.37
CA GLU A 208 0.33 -27.15 -5.87
C GLU A 208 0.27 -26.71 -7.33
N THR A 209 1.18 -25.81 -7.73
CA THR A 209 1.23 -25.21 -9.08
C THR A 209 2.27 -25.91 -9.96
N PHE A 210 3.43 -26.25 -9.42
CA PHE A 210 4.58 -26.74 -10.19
C PHE A 210 4.94 -28.21 -9.90
N GLY A 211 4.17 -28.90 -9.05
CA GLY A 211 4.35 -30.32 -8.75
C GLY A 211 5.44 -30.63 -7.72
N GLN A 212 6.27 -29.66 -7.34
CA GLN A 212 7.31 -29.81 -6.33
C GLN A 212 7.56 -28.50 -5.55
N ASP A 213 7.59 -28.57 -4.22
CA ASP A 213 8.14 -27.51 -3.37
C ASP A 213 9.65 -27.38 -3.61
N LYS A 214 10.09 -26.33 -4.29
CA LYS A 214 11.49 -26.11 -4.62
C LYS A 214 11.83 -24.62 -4.70
N LEU A 215 12.76 -24.18 -3.85
CA LEU A 215 13.40 -22.89 -3.98
C LEU A 215 14.61 -23.02 -4.92
N VAL A 216 14.68 -22.18 -5.94
CA VAL A 216 15.82 -22.10 -6.87
C VAL A 216 16.39 -20.67 -6.84
N PRO A 217 17.64 -20.48 -6.40
CA PRO A 217 18.32 -19.19 -6.49
C PRO A 217 18.46 -18.72 -7.94
N ARG A 218 18.20 -17.43 -8.18
CA ARG A 218 18.34 -16.77 -9.49
C ARG A 218 19.49 -15.75 -9.40
N LYS A 219 20.68 -16.15 -9.84
CA LYS A 219 21.86 -15.29 -9.92
C LYS A 219 21.71 -14.28 -11.07
N GLY A 220 22.50 -13.21 -11.06
CA GLY A 220 22.45 -12.15 -12.08
C GLY A 220 21.51 -10.98 -11.77
N GLY A 221 20.71 -11.08 -10.70
CA GLY A 221 19.84 -9.99 -10.25
C GLY A 221 18.72 -9.69 -11.26
N TYR A 222 18.47 -8.40 -11.51
CA TYR A 222 17.39 -7.93 -12.40
C TYR A 222 17.65 -8.15 -13.89
N HIS A 223 18.92 -8.32 -14.29
CA HIS A 223 19.31 -8.52 -15.69
C HIS A 223 20.30 -9.69 -15.80
N PRO A 224 19.84 -10.93 -15.56
CA PRO A 224 20.69 -12.11 -15.68
C PRO A 224 21.12 -12.30 -17.14
N SER A 225 22.33 -12.83 -17.34
CA SER A 225 22.76 -13.29 -18.66
C SER A 225 21.95 -14.50 -19.12
N ALA A 226 22.04 -14.82 -20.41
CA ALA A 226 21.39 -16.01 -20.97
C ALA A 226 21.91 -17.32 -20.33
N GLU A 227 23.20 -17.36 -20.00
CA GLU A 227 23.82 -18.50 -19.29
C GLU A 227 23.26 -18.64 -17.87
N GLU A 228 23.22 -17.55 -17.09
CA GLU A 228 22.63 -17.57 -15.74
C GLU A 228 21.14 -17.95 -15.76
N THR A 229 20.41 -17.47 -16.77
CA THR A 229 18.99 -17.84 -16.96
C THR A 229 18.83 -19.33 -17.27
N ALA A 230 19.69 -19.88 -18.15
CA ALA A 230 19.68 -21.31 -18.46
C ALA A 230 20.05 -22.18 -17.24
N GLU A 231 21.04 -21.78 -16.44
CA GLU A 231 21.43 -22.47 -15.20
C GLU A 231 20.29 -22.49 -14.16
N PHE A 232 19.57 -21.39 -14.03
CA PHE A 232 18.38 -21.29 -13.18
C PHE A 232 17.28 -22.23 -13.68
N LEU A 233 16.94 -22.18 -14.97
CA LEU A 233 15.87 -22.98 -15.55
C LEU A 233 16.19 -24.48 -15.53
N ALA A 234 17.45 -24.88 -15.68
CA ALA A 234 17.85 -26.28 -15.54
C ALA A 234 17.45 -26.88 -14.18
N GLN A 235 17.36 -26.07 -13.14
CA GLN A 235 16.94 -26.46 -11.80
C GLN A 235 15.44 -26.25 -11.53
N ALA A 236 14.75 -25.44 -12.32
CA ALA A 236 13.32 -25.20 -12.15
C ALA A 236 12.51 -26.49 -12.39
N PRO A 237 11.51 -26.80 -11.54
CA PRO A 237 10.65 -27.98 -11.68
C PRO A 237 9.58 -27.73 -12.76
N LEU A 238 10.03 -27.44 -13.97
CA LEU A 238 9.21 -27.12 -15.13
C LEU A 238 9.43 -28.18 -16.23
N SER A 239 8.46 -28.30 -17.14
CA SER A 239 8.60 -29.15 -18.32
C SER A 239 9.75 -28.66 -19.21
N ASP A 240 10.32 -29.54 -20.04
CA ASP A 240 11.36 -29.15 -20.99
C ASP A 240 10.89 -28.07 -21.97
N ALA A 241 9.63 -28.14 -22.39
CA ALA A 241 9.01 -27.13 -23.25
C ALA A 241 8.92 -25.77 -22.55
N ALA A 242 8.39 -25.72 -21.32
CA ALA A 242 8.29 -24.46 -20.58
C ALA A 242 9.67 -23.84 -20.28
N ARG A 243 10.68 -24.67 -19.93
CA ARG A 243 12.05 -24.17 -19.72
C ARG A 243 12.65 -23.57 -20.99
N LYS A 244 12.46 -24.22 -22.13
CA LYS A 244 12.93 -23.72 -23.41
C LYS A 244 12.26 -22.39 -23.76
N ASP A 245 10.93 -22.32 -23.63
CA ASP A 245 10.18 -21.14 -24.03
C ASP A 245 10.41 -19.96 -23.08
N ILE A 246 10.53 -20.20 -21.76
CA ILE A 246 10.95 -19.15 -20.81
C ILE A 246 12.35 -18.64 -21.14
N LEU A 247 13.30 -19.53 -21.48
CA LEU A 247 14.63 -19.09 -21.91
C LEU A 247 14.56 -18.24 -23.18
N GLU A 248 13.75 -18.60 -24.17
CA GLU A 248 13.54 -17.81 -25.39
C GLU A 248 12.90 -16.46 -25.07
N ILE A 249 11.87 -16.41 -24.22
CA ILE A 249 11.20 -15.17 -23.79
C ILE A 249 12.18 -14.22 -23.09
N GLU A 250 13.02 -14.73 -22.19
CA GLU A 250 13.92 -13.91 -21.36
C GLU A 250 15.18 -13.44 -22.09
N THR A 251 15.56 -14.06 -23.22
CA THR A 251 16.89 -13.85 -23.81
C THR A 251 16.92 -13.64 -25.32
N SER A 252 15.84 -13.95 -26.04
CA SER A 252 15.82 -13.94 -27.50
C SER A 252 15.48 -12.56 -28.08
N PRO A 253 16.27 -12.03 -29.02
CA PRO A 253 15.95 -10.80 -29.75
C PRO A 253 15.01 -11.08 -30.94
N LYS A 254 14.04 -12.00 -30.82
CA LYS A 254 13.16 -12.40 -31.92
C LYS A 254 12.02 -11.40 -32.13
N ASP A 255 11.83 -10.96 -33.37
CA ASP A 255 10.68 -10.13 -33.75
C ASP A 255 9.43 -11.00 -33.99
N TYR A 256 8.57 -11.11 -32.97
CA TYR A 256 7.31 -11.86 -33.06
C TYR A 256 6.21 -11.13 -33.86
N MET A 257 6.46 -9.91 -34.32
CA MET A 257 5.51 -9.09 -35.09
C MET A 257 6.16 -8.52 -36.35
N ALA A 258 7.05 -9.28 -36.99
CA ALA A 258 7.74 -8.89 -38.21
C ALA A 258 6.76 -8.40 -39.30
N GLY A 259 7.14 -7.30 -39.95
CA GLY A 259 6.34 -6.65 -41.00
C GLY A 259 5.40 -5.54 -40.50
N LEU A 260 5.27 -5.34 -39.19
CA LEU A 260 4.60 -4.18 -38.60
C LEU A 260 5.61 -3.07 -38.27
N SER A 261 5.20 -1.82 -38.43
CA SER A 261 5.92 -0.65 -37.90
C SER A 261 5.89 -0.62 -36.37
N ALA A 262 6.78 0.15 -35.75
CA ALA A 262 6.80 0.31 -34.29
C ALA A 262 5.46 0.81 -33.72
N ASP A 263 4.79 1.73 -34.42
CA ASP A 263 3.49 2.26 -33.99
C ASP A 263 2.38 1.21 -34.10
N GLU A 264 2.36 0.43 -35.20
CA GLU A 264 1.43 -0.69 -35.36
C GLU A 264 1.66 -1.80 -34.32
N LYS A 265 2.92 -2.09 -33.97
CA LYS A 265 3.26 -3.02 -32.89
C LYS A 265 2.74 -2.50 -31.54
N LYS A 266 2.99 -1.23 -31.20
CA LYS A 266 2.49 -0.63 -29.95
C LYS A 266 0.96 -0.61 -29.87
N ASP A 267 0.28 -0.23 -30.96
CA ASP A 267 -1.19 -0.25 -31.02
C ASP A 267 -1.71 -1.68 -30.81
N ARG A 268 -1.12 -2.67 -31.49
CA ARG A 268 -1.50 -4.08 -31.32
C ARG A 268 -1.29 -4.57 -29.88
N LEU A 269 -0.15 -4.26 -29.26
CA LEU A 269 0.16 -4.63 -27.88
C LEU A 269 -0.78 -3.96 -26.86
N SER A 270 -1.33 -2.78 -27.16
CA SER A 270 -2.29 -2.09 -26.28
C SER A 270 -3.66 -2.80 -26.21
N ARG A 271 -3.93 -3.72 -27.14
CA ARG A 271 -5.25 -4.37 -27.32
C ARG A 271 -5.27 -5.84 -26.90
N MET A 272 -4.19 -6.32 -26.27
CA MET A 272 -4.08 -7.70 -25.78
C MET A 272 -3.40 -7.71 -24.41
N SER A 273 -3.74 -8.69 -23.58
CA SER A 273 -3.03 -8.89 -22.32
C SER A 273 -1.61 -9.42 -22.58
N TYR A 274 -0.71 -9.33 -21.61
CA TYR A 274 0.60 -9.97 -21.73
C TYR A 274 0.48 -11.51 -21.79
N SER A 275 -0.48 -12.09 -21.09
CA SER A 275 -0.83 -13.51 -21.25
C SER A 275 -1.22 -13.84 -22.70
N ASP A 276 -2.07 -13.03 -23.34
CA ASP A 276 -2.46 -13.23 -24.74
C ASP A 276 -1.30 -13.03 -25.71
N TYR A 277 -0.40 -12.10 -25.42
CA TYR A 277 0.82 -11.92 -26.19
C TYR A 277 1.70 -13.18 -26.15
N LEU A 278 1.95 -13.73 -24.96
CA LEU A 278 2.74 -14.95 -24.80
C LEU A 278 2.11 -16.16 -25.52
N LEU A 279 0.79 -16.34 -25.39
CA LEU A 279 0.10 -17.49 -25.97
C LEU A 279 -0.13 -17.39 -27.48
N ASN A 280 -0.51 -16.20 -27.98
CA ASN A 280 -1.01 -16.06 -29.34
C ASN A 280 0.00 -15.42 -30.31
N VAL A 281 0.94 -14.62 -29.81
CA VAL A 281 1.95 -13.94 -30.63
C VAL A 281 3.31 -14.61 -30.50
N VAL A 282 3.77 -14.84 -29.26
CA VAL A 282 5.01 -15.61 -29.01
C VAL A 282 4.80 -17.10 -29.29
N GLN A 283 3.57 -17.59 -29.09
CA GLN A 283 3.20 -19.00 -29.22
C GLN A 283 3.95 -19.91 -28.24
N ALA A 284 4.19 -19.41 -27.03
CA ALA A 284 4.80 -20.18 -25.96
C ALA A 284 3.89 -21.30 -25.45
N ASP A 285 4.49 -22.36 -24.92
CA ASP A 285 3.79 -23.42 -24.21
C ASP A 285 2.93 -22.82 -23.07
N PRO A 286 1.63 -23.17 -22.95
CA PRO A 286 0.77 -22.61 -21.90
C PRO A 286 1.30 -22.81 -20.47
N ALA A 287 2.18 -23.78 -20.24
CA ALA A 287 2.82 -24.01 -18.94
C ALA A 287 3.80 -22.89 -18.52
N VAL A 288 4.10 -21.90 -19.38
CA VAL A 288 4.86 -20.70 -18.98
C VAL A 288 3.99 -19.71 -18.19
N ILE A 289 2.67 -19.73 -18.37
CA ILE A 289 1.78 -18.72 -17.78
C ILE A 289 1.85 -18.70 -16.25
N PRO A 290 1.80 -19.83 -15.52
CA PRO A 290 1.94 -19.82 -14.06
C PRO A 290 3.24 -19.19 -13.54
N PHE A 291 4.32 -19.21 -14.33
CA PHE A 291 5.60 -18.58 -13.96
C PHE A 291 5.51 -17.04 -14.01
N TYR A 292 4.85 -16.49 -15.03
CA TYR A 292 4.68 -15.04 -15.21
C TYR A 292 3.39 -14.47 -14.61
N GLN A 293 2.46 -15.32 -14.18
CA GLN A 293 1.09 -14.94 -13.80
C GLN A 293 1.04 -13.74 -12.85
N ARG A 294 2.01 -13.65 -11.94
CA ARG A 294 2.07 -12.65 -10.85
C ARG A 294 3.09 -11.54 -11.10
N ALA A 295 3.70 -11.46 -12.28
CA ALA A 295 4.79 -10.52 -12.57
C ALA A 295 4.35 -9.04 -12.56
N THR A 296 3.05 -8.77 -12.70
CA THR A 296 2.44 -7.44 -12.68
C THR A 296 1.88 -7.04 -11.31
N ASP A 297 1.93 -7.94 -10.31
CA ASP A 297 1.32 -7.75 -8.99
C ASP A 297 1.76 -6.47 -8.30
N LEU A 298 3.06 -6.21 -8.23
CA LEU A 298 3.61 -5.11 -7.42
C LEU A 298 3.23 -3.72 -7.95
N TYR A 299 2.79 -3.63 -9.21
CA TYR A 299 2.36 -2.40 -9.86
C TYR A 299 0.84 -2.26 -9.85
N TRP A 300 0.11 -3.29 -10.30
CA TRP A 300 -1.34 -3.20 -10.53
C TRP A 300 -2.19 -4.15 -9.68
N GLY A 301 -1.57 -4.97 -8.84
CA GLY A 301 -2.27 -5.90 -7.94
C GLY A 301 -3.15 -6.94 -8.62
N CYS A 302 -2.85 -7.28 -9.87
CA CYS A 302 -3.49 -8.35 -10.64
C CYS A 302 -2.47 -8.96 -11.62
N GLY A 303 -2.87 -10.07 -12.24
CA GLY A 303 -1.98 -10.84 -13.10
C GLY A 303 -1.86 -10.35 -14.53
N ILE A 304 -0.96 -10.98 -15.27
CA ILE A 304 -0.61 -10.63 -16.66
C ILE A 304 -1.75 -10.84 -17.67
N ASP A 305 -2.83 -11.47 -17.24
CA ASP A 305 -4.08 -11.66 -17.99
C ASP A 305 -4.96 -10.40 -17.98
N ALA A 306 -4.71 -9.46 -17.07
CA ALA A 306 -5.52 -8.24 -16.92
C ALA A 306 -4.80 -6.94 -17.35
N ILE A 307 -3.51 -7.00 -17.65
CA ILE A 307 -2.68 -5.84 -18.01
C ILE A 307 -2.25 -5.93 -19.46
N SER A 308 -2.31 -4.80 -20.17
CA SER A 308 -1.92 -4.74 -21.58
C SER A 308 -0.47 -5.17 -21.78
N ALA A 309 -0.20 -5.86 -22.89
CA ALA A 309 1.16 -6.24 -23.26
C ALA A 309 2.03 -5.00 -23.49
N LEU A 310 1.44 -3.88 -23.93
CA LEU A 310 2.13 -2.60 -24.08
C LEU A 310 2.62 -2.05 -22.73
N ASP A 311 1.79 -2.09 -21.70
CA ASP A 311 2.18 -1.64 -20.36
C ASP A 311 3.23 -2.57 -19.75
N CYS A 312 3.12 -3.87 -19.99
CA CYS A 312 4.12 -4.86 -19.59
C CYS A 312 5.48 -4.60 -20.25
N TRP A 313 5.50 -4.25 -21.54
CA TRP A 313 6.71 -3.77 -22.23
C TRP A 313 7.26 -2.50 -21.56
N GLY A 314 6.40 -1.54 -21.25
CA GLY A 314 6.81 -0.25 -20.66
C GLY A 314 7.44 -0.36 -19.27
N ILE A 315 7.16 -1.43 -18.52
CA ILE A 315 7.85 -1.74 -17.25
C ILE A 315 9.00 -2.75 -17.39
N GLY A 316 9.32 -3.19 -18.61
CA GLY A 316 10.46 -4.05 -18.89
C GLY A 316 10.24 -5.54 -18.62
N LEU A 317 9.00 -6.05 -18.72
CA LEU A 317 8.78 -7.50 -18.76
C LEU A 317 9.43 -8.12 -20.02
N PRO A 318 9.81 -9.42 -19.99
CA PRO A 318 10.57 -10.02 -21.07
C PRO A 318 9.71 -10.34 -22.32
N GLY A 319 10.37 -10.75 -23.41
CA GLY A 319 9.72 -11.20 -24.64
C GLY A 319 9.54 -10.13 -25.71
N PHE A 320 9.90 -8.87 -25.45
CA PHE A 320 9.70 -7.76 -26.38
C PHE A 320 10.97 -7.27 -27.08
N ASP A 321 12.16 -7.73 -26.69
CA ASP A 321 13.45 -7.17 -27.13
C ASP A 321 13.58 -7.12 -28.66
N GLY A 322 13.20 -8.20 -29.34
CA GLY A 322 13.24 -8.27 -30.80
C GLY A 322 12.19 -7.44 -31.53
N LEU A 323 11.23 -6.83 -30.82
CA LEU A 323 10.28 -5.91 -31.45
C LEU A 323 10.92 -4.57 -31.81
N GLU A 324 12.07 -4.24 -31.20
CA GLU A 324 12.84 -3.00 -31.40
C GLU A 324 11.98 -1.73 -31.24
N LEU A 325 11.09 -1.73 -30.24
CA LEU A 325 10.20 -0.61 -29.99
C LEU A 325 11.00 0.61 -29.48
N PRO A 326 10.84 1.80 -30.08
CA PRO A 326 11.43 3.02 -29.54
C PRO A 326 10.92 3.27 -28.11
N PRO A 327 11.76 3.73 -27.17
CA PRO A 327 11.36 4.06 -25.82
C PRO A 327 10.61 5.41 -25.80
N THR A 328 9.42 5.41 -26.39
CA THR A 328 8.49 6.54 -26.42
C THR A 328 7.11 6.08 -25.98
N SER A 329 6.42 6.90 -25.20
CA SER A 329 5.07 6.56 -24.77
C SER A 329 4.01 6.74 -25.88
N THR A 330 2.84 6.17 -25.64
CA THR A 330 1.62 6.42 -26.41
C THR A 330 0.49 6.85 -25.47
N ALA A 331 -0.59 7.39 -26.02
CA ALA A 331 -1.79 7.74 -25.23
C ALA A 331 -2.46 6.51 -24.57
N ARG A 332 -2.12 5.31 -25.03
CA ARG A 332 -2.71 4.04 -24.56
C ARG A 332 -1.86 3.33 -23.51
N MET A 333 -0.91 4.02 -22.91
CA MET A 333 -0.10 3.51 -21.81
C MET A 333 -0.59 4.06 -20.48
N GLY A 334 -0.58 3.19 -19.46
CA GLY A 334 -0.83 3.58 -18.08
C GLY A 334 0.22 4.57 -17.55
N TYR A 335 -0.08 5.20 -16.40
CA TYR A 335 0.79 6.24 -15.82
C TYR A 335 2.22 5.74 -15.56
N THR A 336 2.35 4.57 -14.92
CA THR A 336 3.63 3.94 -14.61
C THR A 336 4.48 3.62 -15.83
N PRO A 337 4.03 2.79 -16.78
CA PRO A 337 4.83 2.40 -17.94
C PRO A 337 5.14 3.60 -18.83
N ARG A 338 4.21 4.55 -18.98
CA ARG A 338 4.44 5.80 -19.70
C ARG A 338 5.57 6.61 -19.09
N GLY A 339 5.51 6.87 -17.79
CA GLY A 339 6.53 7.64 -17.09
C GLY A 339 7.89 6.96 -17.17
N GLN A 340 7.93 5.65 -16.95
CA GLN A 340 9.15 4.87 -16.98
C GLN A 340 9.84 4.94 -18.35
N VAL A 341 9.07 4.78 -19.43
CA VAL A 341 9.58 4.86 -20.81
C VAL A 341 10.05 6.28 -21.15
N ASP A 342 9.27 7.31 -20.80
CA ASP A 342 9.57 8.68 -21.20
C ASP A 342 10.72 9.31 -20.40
N THR A 343 10.93 8.88 -19.15
CA THR A 343 11.79 9.60 -18.19
C THR A 343 12.83 8.73 -17.49
N GLY A 344 12.66 7.40 -17.48
CA GLY A 344 13.49 6.47 -16.71
C GLY A 344 13.20 6.44 -15.21
N GLY A 345 12.20 7.19 -14.73
CA GLY A 345 11.82 7.25 -13.33
C GLY A 345 12.51 8.37 -12.54
N SER A 346 12.46 8.26 -11.22
CA SER A 346 13.10 9.17 -10.27
C SER A 346 14.16 8.46 -9.43
N TYR A 347 14.71 9.15 -8.43
CA TYR A 347 15.49 8.50 -7.38
C TYR A 347 14.67 7.42 -6.66
N SER A 348 15.36 6.46 -6.06
CA SER A 348 14.75 5.41 -5.25
C SER A 348 15.41 5.35 -3.88
N TYR A 349 14.59 5.43 -2.83
CA TYR A 349 15.03 5.29 -1.44
C TYR A 349 13.90 4.71 -0.57
N THR A 350 14.25 4.01 0.52
CA THR A 350 13.31 3.54 1.54
C THR A 350 13.90 3.74 2.92
N PHE A 351 13.06 4.15 3.87
CA PHE A 351 13.39 4.10 5.30
C PHE A 351 13.04 2.72 5.88
N PRO A 352 13.46 2.39 7.12
CA PRO A 352 13.05 1.14 7.77
C PRO A 352 11.52 0.98 7.85
N ASP A 353 10.78 2.09 8.00
CA ASP A 353 9.31 2.12 8.01
C ASP A 353 8.68 2.53 6.67
N GLY A 354 9.46 2.50 5.58
CA GLY A 354 9.04 3.01 4.28
C GLY A 354 8.73 4.50 4.34
N ASN A 355 7.57 4.94 3.84
CA ASN A 355 7.25 6.36 3.81
C ASN A 355 6.56 6.86 5.09
N ALA A 356 6.43 6.02 6.13
CA ALA A 356 5.91 6.48 7.42
C ALA A 356 6.81 7.57 8.04
N SER A 357 8.12 7.52 7.77
CA SER A 357 9.05 8.61 8.11
C SER A 357 8.67 9.95 7.48
N ILE A 358 8.14 9.99 6.24
CA ILE A 358 7.64 11.25 5.64
C ILE A 358 6.46 11.80 6.45
N ALA A 359 5.51 10.94 6.81
CA ALA A 359 4.36 11.34 7.62
C ALA A 359 4.78 11.84 9.01
N ARG A 360 5.73 11.16 9.67
CA ARG A 360 6.29 11.56 10.97
C ARG A 360 7.00 12.91 10.88
N LEU A 361 7.77 13.15 9.82
CA LEU A 361 8.46 14.43 9.59
C LEU A 361 7.48 15.57 9.29
N LEU A 362 6.39 15.32 8.55
CA LEU A 362 5.29 16.28 8.39
C LEU A 362 4.59 16.59 9.71
N VAL A 363 4.34 15.57 10.54
CA VAL A 363 3.78 15.76 11.89
C VAL A 363 4.73 16.59 12.75
N ARG A 364 6.05 16.39 12.65
CA ARG A 364 7.05 17.22 13.33
C ARG A 364 7.01 18.67 12.86
N ASP A 365 6.90 18.91 11.55
CA ASP A 365 6.79 20.26 10.99
C ASP A 365 5.52 20.99 11.47
N LEU A 366 4.40 20.27 11.53
CA LEU A 366 3.11 20.80 11.97
C LEU A 366 3.00 20.95 13.49
N ILE A 367 3.50 19.97 14.24
CA ILE A 367 3.41 19.84 15.70
C ILE A 367 4.79 19.41 16.24
N PRO A 368 5.77 20.33 16.38
CA PRO A 368 7.14 19.97 16.77
C PRO A 368 7.28 19.21 18.09
N ALA A 369 6.33 19.41 19.02
CA ALA A 369 6.34 18.71 20.29
C ALA A 369 5.99 17.21 20.19
N ALA A 370 5.38 16.76 19.09
CA ALA A 370 4.92 15.39 18.93
C ALA A 370 6.03 14.42 18.52
N VAL A 371 7.04 14.87 17.76
CA VAL A 371 8.15 14.02 17.31
C VAL A 371 9.47 14.69 17.68
N PRO A 372 10.22 14.14 18.65
CA PRO A 372 11.51 14.68 19.06
C PRO A 372 12.54 14.74 17.92
N GLY A 373 13.61 15.50 18.15
CA GLY A 373 14.72 15.63 17.19
C GLY A 373 14.54 16.78 16.20
N LYS A 374 15.47 16.87 15.25
CA LYS A 374 15.59 17.93 14.23
C LYS A 374 16.02 17.41 12.86
N THR A 375 16.57 16.20 12.76
CA THR A 375 17.08 15.65 11.49
C THR A 375 16.22 14.47 11.04
N VAL A 376 16.53 13.89 9.88
CA VAL A 376 15.83 12.67 9.43
C VAL A 376 16.25 11.49 10.28
N GLU A 377 17.54 11.39 10.59
CA GLU A 377 18.19 10.29 11.30
C GLU A 377 17.68 10.15 12.73
N ASP A 378 17.58 11.26 13.47
CA ASP A 378 17.10 11.24 14.86
C ASP A 378 15.60 10.91 14.97
N SER A 379 14.85 11.07 13.88
CA SER A 379 13.41 10.79 13.85
C SER A 379 13.08 9.31 13.72
N ILE A 380 14.03 8.47 13.26
CA ILE A 380 13.75 7.07 12.91
C ILE A 380 13.46 6.22 14.14
N ALA A 381 14.28 6.34 15.19
CA ALA A 381 14.13 5.57 16.42
C ALA A 381 13.34 6.33 17.51
N ALA A 382 13.15 7.65 17.37
CA ALA A 382 12.41 8.44 18.36
C ALA A 382 10.94 8.00 18.45
N PRO A 383 10.33 7.89 19.64
CA PRO A 383 8.90 7.64 19.75
C PRO A 383 8.10 8.90 19.44
N THR A 384 6.96 8.75 18.76
CA THR A 384 5.97 9.83 18.63
C THR A 384 5.17 9.96 19.93
N ASP A 385 5.08 11.17 20.48
CA ASP A 385 4.21 11.51 21.61
C ASP A 385 2.78 11.84 21.10
N TYR A 386 1.93 10.81 21.04
CA TYR A 386 0.55 10.93 20.57
C TYR A 386 -0.30 11.88 21.43
N THR A 387 0.08 12.14 22.69
CA THR A 387 -0.64 13.07 23.59
C THR A 387 -0.55 14.53 23.15
N ARG A 388 0.34 14.82 22.19
CA ARG A 388 0.55 16.16 21.62
C ARG A 388 -0.32 16.45 20.40
N LEU A 389 -0.92 15.43 19.80
CA LEU A 389 -1.57 15.54 18.50
C LEU A 389 -2.87 16.35 18.54
N ASP A 390 -3.74 16.16 19.55
CA ASP A 390 -5.06 16.82 19.63
C ASP A 390 -5.20 17.72 20.87
N GLN A 391 -4.30 18.68 21.05
CA GLN A 391 -4.33 19.58 22.22
C GLN A 391 -5.18 20.84 21.96
N ALA A 392 -6.10 21.13 22.89
CA ALA A 392 -6.89 22.36 22.86
C ALA A 392 -6.01 23.62 22.85
N GLY A 393 -6.41 24.62 22.07
CA GLY A 393 -5.70 25.89 21.93
C GLY A 393 -4.44 25.84 21.05
N LYS A 394 -4.05 24.68 20.53
CA LYS A 394 -2.98 24.58 19.52
C LYS A 394 -3.49 24.87 18.11
N PRO A 395 -2.68 25.50 17.24
CA PRO A 395 -3.09 25.88 15.90
C PRO A 395 -3.34 24.65 15.01
N VAL A 396 -2.50 23.62 15.08
CA VAL A 396 -2.69 22.37 14.34
C VAL A 396 -3.07 21.25 15.28
N ARG A 397 -4.11 20.49 14.93
CA ARG A 397 -4.62 19.36 15.70
C ARG A 397 -4.86 18.16 14.78
N ILE A 398 -4.37 16.99 15.19
CA ILE A 398 -4.57 15.71 14.51
C ILE A 398 -5.39 14.81 15.43
N ARG A 399 -6.63 14.58 15.03
CA ARG A 399 -7.61 13.79 15.78
C ARG A 399 -7.82 12.45 15.09
N LEU A 400 -7.30 11.41 15.71
CA LEU A 400 -7.31 10.03 15.22
C LEU A 400 -8.61 9.33 15.63
N SER A 401 -8.86 8.18 15.02
CA SER A 401 -10.06 7.35 15.28
C SER A 401 -11.36 8.15 15.15
N SER A 402 -11.39 9.04 14.17
CA SER A 402 -12.42 10.04 13.91
C SER A 402 -12.89 9.94 12.46
N THR A 403 -13.90 9.10 12.24
CA THR A 403 -14.42 8.85 10.90
C THR A 403 -15.34 9.98 10.47
N VAL A 404 -14.95 10.72 9.44
CA VAL A 404 -15.83 11.74 8.84
C VAL A 404 -17.02 11.08 8.15
N ALA A 405 -18.21 11.60 8.44
CA ALA A 405 -19.50 11.07 8.02
C ALA A 405 -20.23 12.00 7.08
N HIS A 406 -20.04 13.31 7.23
CA HIS A 406 -20.74 14.31 6.44
C HIS A 406 -19.91 15.59 6.31
N VAL A 407 -19.86 16.15 5.10
CA VAL A 407 -19.21 17.42 4.76
C VAL A 407 -20.12 18.19 3.83
N MET A 408 -20.37 19.46 4.14
CA MET A 408 -21.21 20.33 3.33
C MET A 408 -20.75 21.78 3.39
N ASN A 409 -21.03 22.53 2.33
CA ASN A 409 -20.95 23.99 2.35
C ASN A 409 -22.14 24.55 3.15
N THR A 410 -21.91 25.64 3.88
CA THR A 410 -22.94 26.42 4.58
C THR A 410 -23.29 27.66 3.76
N ASP A 411 -24.48 28.23 3.97
CA ASP A 411 -24.92 29.48 3.33
C ASP A 411 -23.99 30.67 3.60
N GLU A 412 -23.23 30.64 4.69
CA GLU A 412 -22.26 31.66 5.08
C GLU A 412 -20.92 31.58 4.33
N GLY A 413 -20.78 30.65 3.37
CA GLY A 413 -19.51 30.44 2.66
C GLY A 413 -18.42 29.77 3.53
N ASN A 414 -18.83 29.00 4.52
CA ASN A 414 -18.00 28.13 5.35
C ASN A 414 -18.31 26.64 5.05
N VAL A 415 -17.62 25.73 5.74
CA VAL A 415 -17.88 24.29 5.72
C VAL A 415 -18.29 23.79 7.09
N GLU A 416 -19.17 22.80 7.11
CA GLU A 416 -19.52 22.02 8.30
C GLU A 416 -19.10 20.57 8.10
N VAL A 417 -18.42 20.00 9.10
CA VAL A 417 -17.96 18.61 9.08
C VAL A 417 -18.51 17.87 10.29
N THR A 418 -19.16 16.74 10.03
CA THR A 418 -19.62 15.78 11.03
C THR A 418 -18.73 14.55 11.02
N TYR A 419 -18.29 14.10 12.19
CA TYR A 419 -17.44 12.92 12.36
C TYR A 419 -17.86 12.09 13.57
N LEU A 420 -17.56 10.78 13.53
CA LEU A 420 -17.80 9.85 14.62
C LEU A 420 -16.51 9.56 15.36
N ARG A 421 -16.53 9.65 16.69
CA ARG A 421 -15.39 9.33 17.58
C ARG A 421 -15.89 8.76 18.89
N GLY A 422 -15.31 7.65 19.36
CA GLY A 422 -15.76 6.99 20.60
C GLY A 422 -17.25 6.63 20.56
N GLY A 423 -17.77 6.31 19.37
CA GLY A 423 -19.16 5.92 19.14
C GLY A 423 -20.20 7.04 19.28
N LYS A 424 -19.77 8.31 19.31
CA LYS A 424 -20.65 9.48 19.24
C LYS A 424 -20.36 10.31 18.00
N ALA A 425 -21.36 11.02 17.51
CA ALA A 425 -21.21 11.96 16.39
C ALA A 425 -21.01 13.39 16.89
N TYR A 426 -20.06 14.09 16.28
CA TYR A 426 -19.67 15.45 16.61
C TYR A 426 -19.61 16.31 15.36
N ARG A 427 -19.82 17.61 15.54
CA ARG A 427 -19.83 18.61 14.47
C ARG A 427 -18.84 19.73 14.76
N VAL A 428 -18.09 20.12 13.74
CA VAL A 428 -17.11 21.22 13.74
C VAL A 428 -17.33 22.13 12.54
N LYS A 429 -16.94 23.39 12.65
CA LYS A 429 -16.98 24.36 11.54
C LYS A 429 -15.59 24.66 11.02
N GLY A 430 -15.47 24.89 9.72
CA GLY A 430 -14.25 25.33 9.07
C GLY A 430 -14.54 26.45 8.07
N LYS A 431 -13.56 27.29 7.74
CA LYS A 431 -13.70 28.18 6.57
C LYS A 431 -13.64 27.37 5.28
N GLN A 432 -12.75 26.37 5.25
CA GLN A 432 -12.49 25.54 4.08
C GLN A 432 -12.25 24.08 4.49
N SER A 433 -12.43 23.15 3.55
CA SER A 433 -12.07 21.74 3.75
C SER A 433 -11.32 21.15 2.55
N VAL A 434 -10.33 20.30 2.87
CA VAL A 434 -9.71 19.39 1.91
C VAL A 434 -10.15 17.97 2.23
N LEU A 435 -10.82 17.31 1.29
CA LEU A 435 -11.12 15.90 1.35
C LEU A 435 -9.90 15.10 0.89
N ALA A 436 -9.03 14.77 1.85
CA ALA A 436 -7.78 14.03 1.69
C ALA A 436 -7.94 12.49 1.81
N CYS A 437 -9.13 11.97 1.49
CA CYS A 437 -9.53 10.57 1.70
C CYS A 437 -9.74 9.85 0.36
N TRP A 438 -10.08 8.55 0.38
CA TRP A 438 -10.31 7.80 -0.86
C TRP A 438 -11.44 8.42 -1.70
N ASN A 439 -11.20 8.62 -2.99
CA ASN A 439 -12.16 9.29 -3.88
C ASN A 439 -13.53 8.59 -3.86
N MET A 440 -13.53 7.27 -3.81
CA MET A 440 -14.75 6.46 -3.75
C MET A 440 -15.60 6.66 -2.47
N MET A 441 -15.02 7.17 -1.38
CA MET A 441 -15.76 7.51 -0.15
C MET A 441 -16.45 8.86 -0.23
N ILE A 442 -15.91 9.79 -1.02
CA ILE A 442 -16.37 11.18 -1.10
C ILE A 442 -17.87 11.30 -1.45
N PRO A 443 -18.42 10.53 -2.41
CA PRO A 443 -19.85 10.59 -2.74
C PRO A 443 -20.79 10.23 -1.57
N PHE A 444 -20.30 9.53 -0.55
CA PHE A 444 -21.09 9.16 0.63
C PHE A 444 -21.02 10.22 1.72
N ILE A 445 -19.88 10.91 1.86
CA ILE A 445 -19.68 11.93 2.90
C ILE A 445 -19.97 13.35 2.41
N CYS A 446 -19.97 13.61 1.10
CA CYS A 446 -20.25 14.93 0.51
C CYS A 446 -21.43 14.81 -0.48
N PRO A 447 -22.68 14.77 0.01
CA PRO A 447 -23.85 14.49 -0.83
C PRO A 447 -24.23 15.66 -1.74
N GLU A 448 -23.70 16.86 -1.55
CA GLU A 448 -23.95 18.03 -2.40
C GLU A 448 -23.19 18.04 -3.73
N LEU A 449 -22.28 17.08 -3.95
CA LEU A 449 -21.57 16.96 -5.23
C LEU A 449 -22.53 16.62 -6.39
N PRO A 450 -22.31 17.19 -7.59
CA PRO A 450 -23.04 16.80 -8.80
C PRO A 450 -22.96 15.29 -9.07
N GLN A 451 -24.02 14.74 -9.67
CA GLN A 451 -24.10 13.30 -9.94
C GLN A 451 -22.99 12.80 -10.88
N SER A 452 -22.58 13.62 -11.85
CA SER A 452 -21.52 13.29 -12.79
C SER A 452 -20.15 13.22 -12.09
N GLN A 453 -19.84 14.17 -11.20
CA GLN A 453 -18.67 14.12 -10.34
C GLN A 453 -18.68 12.90 -9.41
N LYS A 454 -19.82 12.55 -8.81
CA LYS A 454 -19.95 11.34 -7.99
C LYS A 454 -19.70 10.06 -8.80
N ALA A 455 -20.13 10.01 -10.06
CA ALA A 455 -19.85 8.89 -10.95
C ALA A 455 -18.35 8.79 -11.28
N ALA A 456 -17.71 9.92 -11.62
CA ALA A 456 -16.28 10.00 -11.86
C ALA A 456 -15.43 9.57 -10.64
N LEU A 457 -15.85 9.95 -9.43
CA LEU A 457 -15.18 9.51 -8.19
C LEU A 457 -15.32 8.00 -7.94
N ARG A 458 -16.45 7.38 -8.31
CA ARG A 458 -16.73 5.96 -8.08
C ARG A 458 -16.06 5.03 -9.09
N SER A 459 -15.80 5.51 -10.32
CA SER A 459 -15.14 4.71 -11.35
C SER A 459 -13.67 4.45 -11.05
N LEU A 460 -13.06 5.24 -10.17
CA LEU A 460 -11.67 5.08 -9.71
C LEU A 460 -11.57 3.94 -8.66
N ILE A 461 -11.75 2.70 -9.13
CA ILE A 461 -11.67 1.48 -8.32
C ILE A 461 -10.23 1.24 -7.87
N LYS A 462 -10.01 1.20 -6.56
CA LYS A 462 -8.68 1.02 -5.97
C LYS A 462 -8.23 -0.44 -5.97
N THR A 463 -6.92 -0.65 -6.12
CA THR A 463 -6.27 -1.96 -6.08
C THR A 463 -6.16 -2.48 -4.64
N PRO A 464 -6.60 -3.71 -4.35
CA PRO A 464 -6.38 -4.34 -3.05
C PRO A 464 -4.93 -4.83 -2.90
N LEU A 465 -4.35 -4.64 -1.71
CA LEU A 465 -2.96 -5.00 -1.40
C LEU A 465 -2.83 -5.48 0.05
N VAL A 466 -1.90 -6.39 0.30
CA VAL A 466 -1.52 -6.82 1.64
C VAL A 466 -0.01 -6.73 1.79
N ILE A 467 0.42 -6.00 2.83
CA ILE A 467 1.82 -5.93 3.26
C ILE A 467 1.94 -6.58 4.62
N THR A 468 2.60 -7.74 4.65
CA THR A 468 2.80 -8.53 5.86
C THR A 468 4.22 -8.30 6.39
N SER A 469 4.30 -7.92 7.66
CA SER A 469 5.55 -7.77 8.40
C SER A 469 5.70 -8.95 9.36
N VAL A 470 6.78 -9.73 9.21
CA VAL A 470 7.07 -10.87 10.09
C VAL A 470 8.41 -10.64 10.78
N ALA A 471 8.37 -10.59 12.11
CA ALA A 471 9.57 -10.52 12.94
C ALA A 471 10.11 -11.93 13.16
N LEU A 472 11.38 -12.13 12.81
CA LEU A 472 12.09 -13.38 13.02
C LEU A 472 13.10 -13.23 14.15
N THR A 473 13.31 -14.28 14.94
CA THR A 473 14.35 -14.32 15.98
C THR A 473 15.76 -14.42 15.41
N ASN A 474 15.89 -14.89 14.17
CA ASN A 474 17.15 -15.03 13.43
C ASN A 474 16.85 -15.17 11.92
N TRP A 475 17.88 -15.07 11.08
CA TRP A 475 17.75 -15.26 9.61
C TRP A 475 18.73 -16.28 9.03
N ARG A 476 19.14 -17.25 9.85
CA ARG A 476 20.05 -18.35 9.45
C ARG A 476 19.57 -19.10 8.21
N ALA A 477 18.26 -19.30 8.05
CA ALA A 477 17.70 -20.01 6.91
C ALA A 477 17.97 -19.29 5.58
N PHE A 478 17.78 -17.96 5.54
CA PHE A 478 18.11 -17.12 4.38
C PHE A 478 19.61 -17.19 4.07
N ALA A 479 20.48 -17.06 5.08
CA ALA A 479 21.93 -17.14 4.91
C ALA A 479 22.39 -18.51 4.38
N LYS A 480 21.80 -19.61 4.87
CA LYS A 480 22.12 -20.97 4.41
C LYS A 480 21.64 -21.25 2.98
N LEU A 481 20.49 -20.69 2.61
CA LEU A 481 19.91 -20.84 1.27
C LEU A 481 20.51 -19.87 0.25
N GLY A 482 21.25 -18.85 0.71
CA GLY A 482 21.89 -17.87 -0.17
C GLY A 482 20.89 -16.95 -0.87
N VAL A 483 19.82 -16.56 -0.17
CA VAL A 483 18.71 -15.77 -0.73
C VAL A 483 18.33 -14.60 0.16
N ALA A 484 17.92 -13.48 -0.42
CA ALA A 484 17.37 -12.32 0.28
C ALA A 484 15.95 -11.96 -0.20
N ASP A 485 15.68 -12.13 -1.49
CA ASP A 485 14.45 -11.72 -2.16
C ASP A 485 13.88 -12.91 -2.92
N ILE A 486 12.65 -13.31 -2.63
CA ILE A 486 12.03 -14.49 -3.24
C ILE A 486 10.69 -14.13 -3.86
N VAL A 487 10.52 -14.49 -5.12
CA VAL A 487 9.23 -14.49 -5.82
C VAL A 487 8.63 -15.89 -5.73
N SER A 488 7.32 -15.97 -5.52
CA SER A 488 6.58 -17.22 -5.34
C SER A 488 5.34 -17.20 -6.24
N PRO A 489 5.45 -17.55 -7.54
CA PRO A 489 4.37 -17.33 -8.51
C PRO A 489 3.04 -18.03 -8.20
N GLY A 490 3.05 -19.19 -7.53
CA GLY A 490 1.84 -19.87 -7.05
C GLY A 490 1.62 -19.76 -5.54
N GLY A 491 2.43 -18.96 -4.84
CA GLY A 491 2.35 -18.80 -3.38
C GLY A 491 1.20 -17.89 -2.95
N TYR A 492 0.77 -18.05 -1.69
CA TYR A 492 -0.26 -17.18 -1.11
C TYR A 492 0.18 -15.71 -1.02
N HIS A 493 1.44 -15.48 -0.64
CA HIS A 493 2.17 -14.22 -0.89
C HIS A 493 3.03 -14.39 -2.13
N SER A 494 2.97 -13.44 -3.07
CA SER A 494 3.75 -13.48 -4.31
C SER A 494 5.20 -13.10 -4.09
N THR A 495 5.52 -12.38 -3.01
CA THR A 495 6.91 -12.09 -2.62
C THR A 495 7.16 -12.28 -1.13
N LEU A 496 8.41 -12.59 -0.79
CA LEU A 496 8.96 -12.60 0.55
C LEU A 496 10.42 -12.14 0.52
N GLN A 497 10.76 -11.12 1.33
CA GLN A 497 12.06 -10.46 1.25
C GLN A 497 12.61 -10.07 2.63
N LEU A 498 13.92 -10.19 2.82
CA LEU A 498 14.61 -9.53 3.92
C LEU A 498 14.50 -8.01 3.75
N VAL A 499 14.19 -7.28 4.81
CA VAL A 499 14.17 -5.81 4.72
C VAL A 499 15.53 -5.25 4.31
N GLN A 500 15.52 -4.12 3.60
CA GLN A 500 16.73 -3.41 3.16
C GLN A 500 17.66 -3.17 4.35
N SER A 501 18.91 -3.63 4.22
CA SER A 501 19.92 -3.40 5.26
C SER A 501 20.34 -1.93 5.26
N MET A 502 20.26 -1.29 6.41
CA MET A 502 20.71 0.09 6.60
C MET A 502 21.03 0.41 8.07
N ASP A 503 21.85 1.45 8.26
CA ASP A 503 22.10 2.10 9.54
C ASP A 503 21.75 3.59 9.41
N ILE A 504 20.83 4.09 10.24
CA ILE A 504 20.36 5.47 10.19
C ILE A 504 20.02 5.97 11.60
N GLY A 505 20.74 7.00 12.05
CA GLY A 505 20.65 7.46 13.44
C GLY A 505 20.94 6.31 14.41
N ASP A 506 20.03 6.12 15.37
CA ASP A 506 20.12 5.04 16.37
C ASP A 506 19.49 3.72 15.90
N TYR A 507 18.99 3.63 14.66
CA TYR A 507 18.47 2.40 14.09
C TYR A 507 19.54 1.66 13.30
N HIS A 508 19.80 0.41 13.66
CA HIS A 508 20.82 -0.43 13.03
C HIS A 508 20.24 -1.77 12.59
N SER A 509 20.50 -2.14 11.34
CA SER A 509 20.07 -3.44 10.80
C SER A 509 20.91 -4.60 11.33
N ALA A 510 20.32 -5.80 11.35
CA ALA A 510 20.99 -7.03 11.74
C ALA A 510 22.28 -7.30 10.93
N LYS A 511 23.39 -7.59 11.61
CA LYS A 511 24.72 -7.81 10.98
C LYS A 511 25.17 -9.28 10.95
N SER A 512 24.58 -10.12 11.79
CA SER A 512 24.78 -11.57 11.85
C SER A 512 23.48 -12.35 11.59
N PRO A 513 23.53 -13.55 10.95
CA PRO A 513 22.38 -14.44 10.79
C PRO A 513 21.72 -14.88 12.10
N ASP A 514 22.43 -14.78 13.23
CA ASP A 514 21.92 -15.11 14.57
C ASP A 514 21.04 -14.02 15.17
N GLU A 515 21.02 -12.82 14.59
CA GLU A 515 20.29 -11.67 15.11
C GLU A 515 18.84 -11.61 14.60
N PRO A 516 17.90 -11.07 15.40
CA PRO A 516 16.54 -10.80 14.96
C PRO A 516 16.48 -9.88 13.73
N ILE A 517 15.51 -10.14 12.84
CA ILE A 517 15.29 -9.34 11.62
C ILE A 517 13.82 -9.28 11.24
N MET A 518 13.44 -8.27 10.45
CA MET A 518 12.15 -8.24 9.76
C MET A 518 12.25 -8.87 8.38
N ILE A 519 11.20 -9.59 7.99
CA ILE A 519 10.90 -9.85 6.59
C ILE A 519 9.58 -9.20 6.21
N GLN A 520 9.47 -8.83 4.94
CA GLN A 520 8.24 -8.33 4.34
C GLN A 520 7.73 -9.34 3.34
N MET A 521 6.43 -9.62 3.36
CA MET A 521 5.76 -10.47 2.38
C MET A 521 4.61 -9.67 1.74
N ILE A 522 4.44 -9.80 0.43
CA ILE A 522 3.43 -9.05 -0.32
C ILE A 522 2.43 -10.02 -0.93
N ARG A 523 1.15 -9.68 -0.82
CA ARG A 523 0.05 -10.38 -1.49
C ARG A 523 -0.86 -9.37 -2.17
N THR A 524 -1.26 -9.67 -3.40
CA THR A 524 -2.27 -8.89 -4.14
C THR A 524 -3.48 -9.77 -4.42
N PRO A 525 -4.57 -9.60 -3.66
CA PRO A 525 -5.81 -10.33 -3.88
C PRO A 525 -6.37 -10.03 -5.27
N ALA A 526 -6.46 -11.05 -6.11
CA ALA A 526 -6.97 -10.94 -7.48
C ALA A 526 -7.66 -12.25 -7.86
N GLN A 527 -8.48 -12.20 -8.91
CA GLN A 527 -9.19 -13.37 -9.44
C GLN A 527 -8.91 -13.49 -10.94
N PRO A 528 -7.83 -14.20 -11.34
CA PRO A 528 -7.45 -14.35 -12.74
C PRO A 528 -8.62 -14.80 -13.63
N GLY A 529 -8.67 -14.28 -14.85
CA GLY A 529 -9.71 -14.52 -15.85
C GLY A 529 -10.83 -13.47 -15.90
N LEU A 530 -10.83 -12.47 -15.01
CA LEU A 530 -11.71 -11.29 -15.11
C LEU A 530 -10.93 -10.06 -15.59
N SER A 531 -11.64 -8.99 -15.95
CA SER A 531 -10.99 -7.69 -16.22
C SER A 531 -10.32 -7.13 -14.97
N GLU A 532 -9.30 -6.27 -15.11
CA GLU A 532 -8.55 -5.70 -13.97
C GLU A 532 -9.46 -5.18 -12.85
N ARG A 533 -10.46 -4.35 -13.21
CA ARG A 533 -11.37 -3.72 -12.25
C ARG A 533 -12.25 -4.75 -11.52
N GLU A 534 -12.68 -5.79 -12.21
CA GLU A 534 -13.45 -6.88 -11.62
C GLU A 534 -12.59 -7.75 -10.70
N GLN A 535 -11.32 -8.02 -11.07
CA GLN A 535 -10.35 -8.71 -10.21
C GLN A 535 -10.14 -7.95 -8.91
N HIS A 536 -9.99 -6.62 -8.97
CA HIS A 536 -9.82 -5.78 -7.77
C HIS A 536 -11.06 -5.80 -6.88
N ILE A 537 -12.27 -5.77 -7.44
CA ILE A 537 -13.52 -5.89 -6.67
C ILE A 537 -13.60 -7.25 -5.97
N ALA A 538 -13.31 -8.34 -6.69
CA ALA A 538 -13.32 -9.68 -6.13
C ALA A 538 -12.27 -9.84 -5.02
N GLY A 539 -11.03 -9.39 -5.28
CA GLY A 539 -9.94 -9.41 -4.32
C GLY A 539 -10.21 -8.59 -3.07
N ARG A 540 -10.82 -7.41 -3.21
CA ARG A 540 -11.27 -6.59 -2.07
C ARG A 540 -12.26 -7.36 -1.18
N ASN A 541 -13.25 -8.01 -1.79
CA ASN A 541 -14.28 -8.74 -1.05
C ASN A 541 -13.69 -9.95 -0.31
N GLU A 542 -12.80 -10.70 -0.96
CA GLU A 542 -12.06 -11.79 -0.30
C GLU A 542 -11.21 -11.25 0.86
N LEU A 543 -10.43 -10.19 0.64
CA LEU A 543 -9.56 -9.62 1.66
C LEU A 543 -10.32 -9.13 2.90
N LEU A 544 -11.50 -8.54 2.72
CA LEU A 544 -12.35 -8.10 3.83
C LEU A 544 -12.90 -9.28 4.65
N ALA A 545 -13.20 -10.40 3.98
CA ALA A 545 -13.73 -11.61 4.60
C ALA A 545 -12.65 -12.49 5.26
N THR A 546 -11.38 -12.34 4.88
CA THR A 546 -10.28 -13.19 5.38
C THR A 546 -9.83 -12.78 6.78
N PRO A 547 -9.96 -13.66 7.80
CA PRO A 547 -9.52 -13.38 9.16
C PRO A 547 -8.00 -13.51 9.32
N PHE A 548 -7.45 -12.91 10.38
CA PHE A 548 -6.01 -12.98 10.68
C PHE A 548 -5.49 -14.43 10.79
N SER A 549 -6.27 -15.33 11.38
CA SER A 549 -5.88 -16.74 11.56
C SER A 549 -5.61 -17.46 10.24
N THR A 550 -6.27 -17.06 9.16
CA THR A 550 -5.99 -17.59 7.81
C THR A 550 -4.64 -17.07 7.33
N PHE A 551 -4.41 -15.76 7.42
CA PHE A 551 -3.10 -15.19 7.05
C PHE A 551 -1.95 -15.81 7.85
N GLU A 552 -2.07 -15.90 9.17
CA GLU A 552 -1.03 -16.49 10.02
C GLU A 552 -0.69 -17.91 9.58
N ARG A 553 -1.70 -18.73 9.30
CA ARG A 553 -1.52 -20.09 8.82
C ARG A 553 -0.78 -20.14 7.48
N GLU A 554 -1.21 -19.33 6.51
CA GLU A 554 -0.58 -19.29 5.20
C GLU A 554 0.86 -18.76 5.27
N ILE A 555 1.12 -17.74 6.11
CA ILE A 555 2.48 -17.23 6.37
C ILE A 555 3.38 -18.33 6.93
N ARG A 556 2.94 -19.00 8.01
CA ARG A 556 3.70 -20.07 8.65
C ARG A 556 3.94 -21.24 7.70
N SER A 557 2.93 -21.62 6.93
CA SER A 557 3.01 -22.70 5.95
C SER A 557 3.99 -22.37 4.84
N GLN A 558 3.82 -21.22 4.20
CA GLN A 558 4.64 -20.78 3.08
C GLN A 558 6.10 -20.58 3.51
N LEU A 559 6.37 -19.96 4.67
CA LEU A 559 7.74 -19.81 5.16
C LEU A 559 8.40 -21.17 5.47
N ASN A 560 7.66 -22.13 6.03
CA ASN A 560 8.18 -23.49 6.24
C ASN A 560 8.45 -24.23 4.93
N GLN A 561 7.58 -24.12 3.93
CA GLN A 561 7.77 -24.73 2.62
C GLN A 561 8.99 -24.12 1.90
N THR A 562 9.10 -22.79 1.91
CA THR A 562 10.16 -22.07 1.20
C THR A 562 11.52 -22.16 1.90
N LEU A 563 11.56 -21.96 3.22
CA LEU A 563 12.80 -21.79 3.99
C LEU A 563 13.17 -23.02 4.82
N GLY A 564 12.28 -24.02 4.92
CA GLY A 564 12.50 -25.27 5.65
C GLY A 564 13.79 -26.01 5.27
N PRO A 565 14.20 -26.09 3.98
CA PRO A 565 15.49 -26.67 3.60
C PRO A 565 16.70 -25.93 4.20
N GLY A 566 16.57 -24.66 4.56
CA GLY A 566 17.56 -23.87 5.32
C GLY A 566 17.51 -24.11 6.83
N GLY A 567 16.60 -24.95 7.31
CA GLY A 567 16.37 -25.25 8.72
C GLY A 567 15.40 -24.32 9.42
N PHE A 568 14.63 -23.51 8.68
CA PHE A 568 13.56 -22.67 9.25
C PHE A 568 12.47 -23.53 9.89
N ASP A 569 11.95 -23.05 11.02
CA ASP A 569 10.78 -23.62 11.69
C ASP A 569 9.89 -22.47 12.19
N ALA A 570 8.71 -22.32 11.58
CA ALA A 570 7.77 -21.25 11.89
C ALA A 570 7.33 -21.23 13.37
N ALA A 571 7.30 -22.37 14.06
CA ALA A 571 6.91 -22.46 15.46
C ALA A 571 8.02 -21.95 16.39
N ARG A 572 9.27 -22.00 15.95
CA ARG A 572 10.46 -21.57 16.71
C ARG A 572 10.95 -20.17 16.33
N ASP A 573 10.94 -19.85 15.03
CA ASP A 573 11.70 -18.73 14.48
C ASP A 573 10.86 -17.45 14.31
N ILE A 574 9.53 -17.54 14.33
CA ILE A 574 8.65 -16.36 14.25
C ILE A 574 8.39 -15.78 15.64
N ALA A 575 8.73 -14.51 15.82
CA ALA A 575 8.48 -13.75 17.06
C ALA A 575 7.16 -12.95 17.00
N GLY A 576 6.76 -12.46 15.82
CA GLY A 576 5.58 -11.61 15.67
C GLY A 576 5.14 -11.46 14.23
N ILE A 577 3.85 -11.17 14.03
CA ILE A 577 3.24 -10.99 12.70
C ILE A 577 2.28 -9.79 12.74
N SER A 578 2.41 -8.92 11.75
CA SER A 578 1.43 -7.89 11.42
C SER A 578 1.01 -8.01 9.96
N VAL A 579 -0.29 -8.12 9.71
CA VAL A 579 -0.87 -8.16 8.36
C VAL A 579 -1.53 -6.82 8.10
N ASN A 580 -0.90 -5.97 7.28
CA ASN A 580 -1.50 -4.71 6.87
C ASN A 580 -2.33 -4.96 5.63
N ARG A 581 -3.64 -5.12 5.81
CA ARG A 581 -4.57 -5.27 4.69
C ARG A 581 -5.04 -3.91 4.21
N TRP A 582 -5.01 -3.72 2.89
CA TRP A 582 -5.47 -2.53 2.21
C TRP A 582 -6.49 -2.94 1.14
N PRO A 583 -7.77 -3.13 1.50
CA PRO A 583 -8.84 -3.41 0.54
C PRO A 583 -9.03 -2.27 -0.48
N HIS A 584 -8.51 -1.10 -0.16
CA HIS A 584 -8.46 0.11 -0.97
C HIS A 584 -7.03 0.66 -0.96
N GLY A 585 -6.07 -0.09 -1.50
CA GLY A 585 -4.64 0.25 -1.51
C GLY A 585 -4.29 1.30 -2.56
N TYR A 586 -3.76 0.86 -3.70
CA TYR A 586 -3.27 1.76 -4.74
C TYR A 586 -4.39 2.52 -5.46
N ALA A 587 -4.07 3.73 -5.92
CA ALA A 587 -4.91 4.45 -6.86
C ALA A 587 -4.87 3.73 -8.22
N PRO A 588 -6.00 3.63 -8.94
CA PRO A 588 -5.99 3.05 -10.27
C PRO A 588 -5.22 3.93 -11.24
N GLU A 589 -4.56 3.28 -12.19
CA GLU A 589 -3.98 3.90 -13.37
C GLU A 589 -4.80 3.52 -14.59
N TYR A 590 -4.65 4.30 -15.66
CA TYR A 590 -5.25 3.97 -16.95
C TYR A 590 -4.78 2.61 -17.46
N ASN A 591 -5.70 1.79 -17.95
CA ASN A 591 -5.42 0.52 -18.63
C ASN A 591 -6.28 0.42 -19.89
N ALA A 592 -5.63 0.37 -21.06
CA ALA A 592 -6.28 0.35 -22.37
C ALA A 592 -7.20 -0.87 -22.63
N LEU A 593 -7.10 -1.93 -21.81
CA LEU A 593 -7.99 -3.10 -21.93
C LEU A 593 -9.37 -2.86 -21.30
N VAL A 594 -9.51 -1.89 -20.40
CA VAL A 594 -10.75 -1.66 -19.62
C VAL A 594 -11.24 -0.22 -19.65
N ASP A 595 -10.34 0.74 -19.88
CA ASP A 595 -10.65 2.17 -19.90
C ASP A 595 -10.75 2.69 -21.34
N GLY A 596 -11.62 3.68 -21.57
CA GLY A 596 -11.79 4.32 -22.88
C GLY A 596 -10.61 5.20 -23.27
N ASP A 597 -10.46 5.47 -24.57
CA ASP A 597 -9.33 6.28 -25.12
C ASP A 597 -9.29 7.72 -24.56
N GLU A 598 -10.38 8.21 -23.94
CA GLU A 598 -10.44 9.48 -23.22
C GLU A 598 -9.66 9.52 -21.90
N GLY A 599 -9.27 8.35 -21.37
CA GLY A 599 -8.55 8.19 -20.11
C GLY A 599 -9.43 8.26 -18.86
N LEU A 600 -8.77 8.36 -17.69
CA LEU A 600 -9.47 8.44 -16.41
C LEU A 600 -10.16 9.81 -16.20
N PRO A 601 -11.36 9.88 -15.59
CA PRO A 601 -12.13 11.12 -15.42
C PRO A 601 -11.63 11.99 -14.25
N LEU A 602 -10.30 12.16 -14.13
CA LEU A 602 -9.65 12.77 -12.95
C LEU A 602 -10.04 14.23 -12.73
N THR A 603 -10.13 15.02 -13.80
CA THR A 603 -10.48 16.45 -13.71
C THR A 603 -11.89 16.66 -13.16
N GLU A 604 -12.85 15.88 -13.66
CA GLU A 604 -14.23 15.92 -13.17
C GLU A 604 -14.31 15.40 -11.72
N ALA A 605 -13.65 14.27 -11.43
CA ALA A 605 -13.66 13.67 -10.09
C ALA A 605 -13.15 14.64 -9.02
N ARG A 606 -12.01 15.31 -9.27
CA ARG A 606 -11.32 16.16 -8.29
C ARG A 606 -11.77 17.63 -8.25
N ALA A 607 -12.80 17.99 -9.03
CA ALA A 607 -13.28 19.36 -9.12
C ALA A 607 -13.69 19.93 -7.74
N ARG A 608 -13.26 21.16 -7.46
CA ARG A 608 -13.63 21.89 -6.24
C ARG A 608 -15.15 22.16 -6.20
N ARG A 609 -15.75 22.08 -5.01
CA ARG A 609 -17.15 22.46 -4.76
C ARG A 609 -17.23 23.48 -3.62
N GLY A 610 -17.49 24.75 -3.96
CA GLY A 610 -17.54 25.82 -2.96
C GLY A 610 -16.23 25.90 -2.18
N GLN A 611 -16.28 25.74 -0.86
CA GLN A 611 -15.11 25.74 0.03
C GLN A 611 -14.52 24.35 0.29
N ILE A 612 -14.88 23.36 -0.52
CA ILE A 612 -14.42 21.97 -0.42
C ILE A 612 -13.57 21.65 -1.65
N ALA A 613 -12.30 21.31 -1.44
CA ALA A 613 -11.43 20.76 -2.47
C ALA A 613 -11.14 19.28 -2.19
N ILE A 614 -10.80 18.52 -3.24
CA ILE A 614 -10.51 17.09 -3.14
C ILE A 614 -9.03 16.88 -3.38
N ALA A 615 -8.35 16.12 -2.53
CA ALA A 615 -6.95 15.77 -2.67
C ALA A 615 -6.76 14.28 -2.37
N ASN A 616 -6.03 13.56 -3.20
CA ASN A 616 -5.48 12.23 -2.88
C ASN A 616 -4.59 11.83 -4.07
N ALA A 617 -3.79 10.78 -3.92
CA ALA A 617 -3.19 10.06 -5.04
C ALA A 617 -4.24 9.65 -6.09
N ASP A 618 -5.44 9.25 -5.66
CA ASP A 618 -6.59 8.95 -6.53
C ASP A 618 -6.95 10.12 -7.46
N SER A 619 -6.76 11.38 -7.02
CA SER A 619 -7.03 12.58 -7.84
C SER A 619 -5.99 12.80 -8.93
N GLY A 620 -4.84 12.11 -8.88
CA GLY A 620 -3.77 12.19 -9.85
C GLY A 620 -3.64 10.96 -10.77
N GLY A 621 -4.34 9.85 -10.48
CA GLY A 621 -4.32 8.66 -11.32
C GLY A 621 -3.03 7.83 -11.24
N GLY A 622 -2.40 7.81 -10.06
CA GLY A 622 -1.22 6.99 -9.78
C GLY A 622 -0.95 6.91 -8.28
N ALA A 623 -0.38 5.80 -7.81
CA ALA A 623 -0.27 5.48 -6.38
C ALA A 623 1.04 5.95 -5.72
N TYR A 624 1.56 7.10 -6.16
CA TYR A 624 2.88 7.59 -5.78
C TYR A 624 2.85 8.74 -4.77
N THR A 625 3.95 8.87 -4.01
CA THR A 625 4.04 9.83 -2.90
C THR A 625 4.09 11.27 -3.40
N ASP A 626 4.80 11.52 -4.50
CA ASP A 626 4.82 12.81 -5.19
C ASP A 626 3.41 13.22 -5.66
N ILE A 627 2.64 12.30 -6.25
CA ILE A 627 1.26 12.58 -6.66
C ILE A 627 0.41 12.99 -5.46
N ALA A 628 0.51 12.28 -4.34
CA ALA A 628 -0.23 12.62 -3.12
C ALA A 628 0.10 14.04 -2.62
N ILE A 629 1.37 14.45 -2.69
CA ILE A 629 1.85 15.78 -2.31
C ILE A 629 1.37 16.85 -3.31
N ASP A 630 1.49 16.58 -4.61
CA ASP A 630 1.09 17.51 -5.67
C ASP A 630 -0.42 17.77 -5.67
N GLN A 631 -1.22 16.72 -5.46
CA GLN A 631 -2.67 16.86 -5.37
C GLN A 631 -3.10 17.62 -4.10
N ALA A 632 -2.33 17.51 -3.00
CA ALA A 632 -2.54 18.31 -1.81
C ALA A 632 -2.22 19.80 -2.07
N HIS A 633 -1.09 20.09 -2.70
CA HIS A 633 -0.71 21.45 -3.08
C HIS A 633 -1.74 22.08 -4.03
N ARG A 634 -2.19 21.33 -5.05
CA ARG A 634 -3.24 21.76 -5.98
C ARG A 634 -4.51 22.13 -5.21
N ALA A 635 -5.03 21.23 -4.38
CA ALA A 635 -6.28 21.44 -3.66
C ALA A 635 -6.23 22.68 -2.75
N VAL A 636 -5.10 22.89 -2.04
CA VAL A 636 -4.89 24.09 -1.23
C VAL A 636 -4.82 25.35 -2.11
N THR A 637 -4.10 25.30 -3.23
CA THR A 637 -4.00 26.44 -4.16
C THR A 637 -5.36 26.81 -4.73
N GLU A 638 -6.17 25.81 -5.11
CA GLU A 638 -7.53 26.02 -5.56
C GLU A 638 -8.37 26.71 -4.51
N LEU A 639 -8.30 26.29 -3.23
CA LEU A 639 -9.04 26.91 -2.12
C LEU A 639 -8.64 28.37 -1.87
N LEU A 640 -7.34 28.68 -1.98
CA LEU A 640 -6.80 30.02 -1.71
C LEU A 640 -6.97 30.98 -2.89
N THR A 641 -7.23 30.46 -4.09
CA THR A 641 -7.56 31.28 -5.25
C THR A 641 -9.05 31.61 -5.21
N SER A 642 -9.38 32.88 -5.43
CA SER A 642 -10.77 33.34 -5.50
C SER A 642 -11.55 32.52 -6.53
N TYR A 643 -12.75 32.05 -6.15
CA TYR A 643 -13.66 31.41 -7.09
C TYR A 643 -13.95 32.41 -8.20
N GLY A 644 -13.64 32.09 -9.46
CA GLY A 644 -14.02 32.93 -10.59
C GLY A 644 -15.54 33.10 -10.58
N GLU A 645 -15.98 34.35 -10.59
CA GLU A 645 -17.40 34.73 -10.76
C GLU A 645 -17.97 34.22 -12.09
#